data_AF-A0A7J6XMZ2-F1
#
_entry.id   AF-A0A7J6XMZ2-F1
#
_cell.length_a   1.000
_cell.length_b   1.000
_cell.length_c   1.000
_cell.angle_alpha   90.00
_cell.angle_beta   90.00
_cell.angle_gamma   90.00
#
_symmetry.space_group_name_H-M   'P 1'
#
loop_
_entity.id
_entity.type
_entity.pdbx_description
1 polymer ?
#
loop_
_entity_poly.entity_id
_entity_poly.type
_entity_poly.pdbx_seq_one_letter_code
_entity_poly.pdbx_strand_id
1 'polypeptide(L)'
;MWSAVGACPRSRHRVRRRAAATVRAALFLVLALVSLAAWMPAVHAVALRLRGGTVERAITVGRAVDTVLMDGVCITNGVAVVLDVAAMLPGALRIELRNCVCDGGAQIYVRGYGGEPATERSLEVSVSGLSGSYCSLVFVHNLPAHTNVTVRDSTIVTPGPMRYSQLSGLTDAVASPLVLHATSLSQTQLRVSSTVLRSSQAGGSAVYVGGGVDLLSSAVVLAGVSLEASGGPTASAMHVSSSSRLSLRNHSVFSVTNVSVVSNGGGIVLGERLAVFDSVLRFVGVEGSAASPLVRCGGGTVGVGGWVDMHDVWAVGEASTVASLSGVTLGGGAVSIARCAATGATLVSGPTITSGAVSVQCNRAGGRVLQSGGCAAALACFGELTASFSECVCSCRAGGVGEACLPFDVPPASSGGGGAQDCVSGVTLTESVTVGGGQATACFDSVVFSGPITVAVDLHLMDAFADALNVTLRHCVLVGGSQLRIGGLSESTAHLVPHALVNMTNVTSLEGTIVLHGAMPLNSSVLLANSTLRATVGGSHYVPTTPGHEKSRYGPALVLDGVRLLSTWFVMTRSTLVCGGGSCAAILLERGLGVNLSSVFYMDNCAVNSQMHVMYALASDLRVSSGSVFSIQNSSWSAPSTEYYKGACVFGDVVVDGGSVLQVMSSEFRLGFAMLMAKTLTVTGGSWLVHRDNAFRTAYVVYVAKYDGVAFRDQSVWSILHNDFGYGSYSSTTAYMTSFWLAQDDASPIIYSSKKKKGIVFLLSILLIFFFFFFFFFFFFFFCICVWVCYRVH
;
A
#
# COMPACT_ATOMS: atom_id res chain seq x y z
N MET A 1 69.28 83.83 10.15
CA MET A 1 70.52 83.19 10.64
C MET A 1 70.56 83.33 12.17
N TRP A 2 70.82 82.20 12.84
CA TRP A 2 71.38 82.05 14.20
C TRP A 2 70.56 82.48 15.45
N SER A 3 70.28 81.47 16.30
CA SER A 3 70.69 81.32 17.73
C SER A 3 70.63 82.56 18.65
N ALA A 4 70.16 82.56 19.90
CA ALA A 4 69.69 81.52 20.83
C ALA A 4 69.22 82.21 22.15
N VAL A 5 68.57 81.43 23.03
CA VAL A 5 68.48 81.58 24.52
C VAL A 5 67.63 82.77 25.04
N GLY A 6 66.44 82.53 25.58
CA GLY A 6 66.15 82.16 26.99
C GLY A 6 65.25 83.27 27.58
N ALA A 7 64.27 83.10 28.47
CA ALA A 7 63.85 82.03 29.36
C ALA A 7 62.37 82.23 29.78
N CYS A 8 61.79 81.16 30.36
CA CYS A 8 60.60 81.08 31.24
C CYS A 8 59.19 81.37 30.69
N PRO A 9 58.27 80.40 30.91
CA PRO A 9 57.11 80.77 31.71
C PRO A 9 56.83 79.80 32.88
N ARG A 10 56.21 80.39 33.90
CA ARG A 10 55.67 79.72 35.09
C ARG A 10 54.48 78.80 34.75
N SER A 11 54.42 77.73 35.54
CA SER A 11 53.23 77.00 36.02
C SER A 11 52.32 76.24 35.03
N ARG A 12 52.51 74.91 34.97
CA ARG A 12 51.42 73.91 34.83
C ARG A 12 51.68 72.67 35.70
N HIS A 13 51.64 72.84 37.01
CA HIS A 13 51.64 71.73 37.98
C HIS A 13 50.26 71.57 38.63
N ARG A 14 49.24 71.15 37.85
CA ARG A 14 47.98 70.63 38.44
C ARG A 14 47.13 69.72 37.55
N VAL A 15 47.68 69.15 36.47
CA VAL A 15 46.90 68.25 35.57
C VAL A 15 47.50 66.84 35.45
N ARG A 16 48.76 66.60 35.84
CA ARG A 16 49.38 65.27 35.68
C ARG A 16 49.04 64.21 36.75
N ARG A 17 48.42 64.58 37.88
CA ARG A 17 48.04 63.59 38.92
C ARG A 17 46.66 62.95 38.73
N ARG A 18 45.77 63.53 37.91
CA ARG A 18 44.46 62.90 37.62
C ARG A 18 44.53 61.85 36.50
N ALA A 19 45.36 62.06 35.48
CA ALA A 19 45.50 61.12 34.36
C ALA A 19 46.16 59.79 34.76
N ALA A 20 47.14 59.79 35.68
CA ALA A 20 47.75 58.56 36.15
C ALA A 20 46.82 57.74 37.08
N ALA A 21 45.94 58.42 37.81
CA ALA A 21 44.96 57.76 38.69
C ALA A 21 43.80 57.15 37.89
N THR A 22 43.32 57.81 36.84
CA THR A 22 42.25 57.28 35.98
C THR A 22 42.72 56.10 35.13
N VAL A 23 43.96 56.12 34.64
CA VAL A 23 44.52 54.98 33.88
C VAL A 23 44.79 53.79 34.79
N ARG A 24 45.29 53.99 36.02
CA ARG A 24 45.45 52.89 36.99
C ARG A 24 44.11 52.35 37.46
N ALA A 25 43.11 53.20 37.71
CA ALA A 25 41.77 52.75 38.07
C ALA A 25 41.11 51.95 36.93
N ALA A 26 41.26 52.39 35.68
CA ALA A 26 40.77 51.65 34.52
C ALA A 26 41.50 50.32 34.33
N LEU A 27 42.83 50.28 34.51
CA LEU A 27 43.60 49.04 34.42
C LEU A 27 43.23 48.06 35.55
N PHE A 28 43.02 48.56 36.78
CA PHE A 28 42.53 47.74 37.89
C PHE A 28 41.09 47.27 37.68
N LEU A 29 40.23 48.07 37.04
CA LEU A 29 38.87 47.65 36.71
C LEU A 29 38.87 46.58 35.63
N VAL A 30 39.75 46.70 34.62
CA VAL A 30 39.92 45.69 33.57
C VAL A 30 40.57 44.42 34.13
N LEU A 31 41.61 44.53 34.96
CA LEU A 31 42.21 43.38 35.65
C LEU A 31 41.23 42.74 36.65
N ALA A 32 40.41 43.54 37.33
CA ALA A 32 39.34 43.04 38.20
C ALA A 32 38.26 42.32 37.40
N LEU A 33 37.83 42.86 36.25
CA LEU A 33 36.87 42.23 35.35
C LEU A 33 37.43 40.95 34.69
N VAL A 34 38.72 40.93 34.34
CA VAL A 34 39.41 39.73 33.84
C VAL A 34 39.57 38.68 34.95
N SER A 35 39.87 39.11 36.19
CA SER A 35 39.94 38.21 37.35
C SER A 35 38.56 37.71 37.79
N LEU A 36 37.50 38.51 37.63
CA LEU A 36 36.09 38.12 37.85
C LEU A 36 35.59 37.19 36.74
N ALA A 37 36.08 37.34 35.50
CA ALA A 37 35.83 36.38 34.41
C ALA A 37 36.58 35.06 34.65
N ALA A 38 37.79 35.10 35.23
CA ALA A 38 38.55 33.92 35.65
C ALA A 38 38.01 33.26 36.94
N TRP A 39 37.17 33.98 37.71
CA TRP A 39 36.47 33.53 38.91
C TRP A 39 34.95 33.42 38.69
N MET A 40 34.52 33.18 37.46
CA MET A 40 33.21 32.58 37.25
C MET A 40 33.33 31.12 37.73
N PRO A 41 32.47 30.64 38.63
CA PRO A 41 32.39 29.20 38.88
C PRO A 41 32.19 28.55 37.52
N ALA A 42 32.90 27.44 37.25
CA ALA A 42 32.64 26.61 36.09
C ALA A 42 31.12 26.52 35.92
N VAL A 43 30.58 27.05 34.83
CA VAL A 43 29.14 26.97 34.57
C VAL A 43 28.88 25.47 34.42
N HIS A 44 28.39 24.86 35.49
CA HIS A 44 28.11 23.44 35.50
C HIS A 44 27.03 23.24 34.46
N ALA A 45 27.33 22.44 33.44
CA ALA A 45 26.37 22.15 32.40
C ALA A 45 25.13 21.50 33.04
N VAL A 46 23.96 22.10 32.83
CA VAL A 46 22.72 21.62 33.42
C VAL A 46 22.01 20.75 32.39
N ALA A 47 21.90 19.45 32.69
CA ALA A 47 21.05 18.56 31.90
C ALA A 47 19.57 18.78 32.28
N LEU A 48 18.74 19.19 31.33
CA LEU A 48 17.29 19.21 31.50
C LEU A 48 16.77 17.78 31.33
N ARG A 49 16.17 17.21 32.38
CA ARG A 49 15.58 15.87 32.35
C ARG A 49 14.11 15.94 32.75
N LEU A 50 13.23 15.58 31.82
CA LEU A 50 11.80 15.45 32.04
C LEU A 50 11.41 13.98 31.85
N ARG A 51 10.80 13.38 32.87
CA ARG A 51 10.32 11.99 32.82
C ARG A 51 8.86 11.95 33.24
N GLY A 52 8.00 11.48 32.35
CA GLY A 52 6.55 11.54 32.56
C GLY A 52 6.01 12.98 32.62
N GLY A 53 4.74 13.09 32.96
CA GLY A 53 4.07 14.38 33.18
C GLY A 53 3.60 15.07 31.90
N THR A 54 2.96 16.23 32.08
CA THR A 54 2.33 17.00 31.00
C THR A 54 2.92 18.40 30.91
N VAL A 55 3.31 18.82 29.71
CA VAL A 55 3.73 20.18 29.35
C VAL A 55 2.54 20.88 28.70
N GLU A 56 1.90 21.77 29.46
CA GLU A 56 0.71 22.52 29.03
C GLU A 56 0.99 24.01 28.80
N ARG A 57 2.25 24.43 28.95
CA ARG A 57 2.71 25.80 28.69
C ARG A 57 3.92 25.75 27.76
N ALA A 58 4.06 26.77 26.91
CA ALA A 58 5.21 26.88 26.03
C ALA A 58 6.51 26.95 26.85
N ILE A 59 7.52 26.18 26.43
CA ILE A 59 8.84 26.16 27.06
C ILE A 59 9.90 26.47 26.02
N THR A 60 10.90 27.27 26.41
CA THR A 60 12.09 27.52 25.60
C THR A 60 13.31 27.08 26.40
N VAL A 61 14.02 26.09 25.88
CA VAL A 61 15.21 25.49 26.49
C VAL A 61 16.42 25.95 25.69
N GLY A 62 17.40 26.56 26.34
CA GLY A 62 18.60 27.04 25.65
C GLY A 62 19.72 27.35 26.64
N ARG A 63 19.64 28.49 27.32
CA ARG A 63 20.73 28.98 28.17
C ARG A 63 21.15 27.98 29.26
N ALA A 64 22.46 27.78 29.40
CA ALA A 64 23.10 26.91 30.40
C ALA A 64 22.76 25.41 30.30
N VAL A 65 22.18 24.97 29.18
CA VAL A 65 21.85 23.56 28.91
C VAL A 65 22.77 23.02 27.82
N ASP A 66 23.29 21.81 28.02
CA ASP A 66 24.03 21.02 27.02
C ASP A 66 23.27 19.76 26.60
N THR A 67 22.42 19.24 27.49
CA THR A 67 21.68 17.99 27.34
C THR A 67 20.20 18.19 27.67
N VAL A 68 19.32 17.76 26.77
CA VAL A 68 17.86 17.69 26.98
C VAL A 68 17.41 16.25 26.84
N LEU A 69 16.84 15.67 27.89
CA LEU A 69 16.24 14.33 27.88
C LEU A 69 14.75 14.43 28.25
N MET A 70 13.87 14.02 27.36
CA MET A 70 12.43 13.90 27.61
C MET A 70 12.01 12.45 27.37
N ASP A 71 11.42 11.83 28.39
CA ASP A 71 11.01 10.42 28.34
C ASP A 71 9.58 10.26 28.87
N GLY A 72 8.65 9.80 28.03
CA GLY A 72 7.24 9.62 28.40
C GLY A 72 6.49 10.92 28.69
N VAL A 73 6.97 12.05 28.17
CA VAL A 73 6.36 13.39 28.40
C VAL A 73 5.21 13.62 27.43
N CYS A 74 4.07 14.10 27.95
CA CYS A 74 2.91 14.52 27.17
C CYS A 74 2.95 16.03 26.90
N ILE A 75 2.87 16.48 25.65
CA ILE A 75 2.87 17.89 25.26
C ILE A 75 1.50 18.20 24.66
N THR A 76 0.70 19.06 25.29
CA THR A 76 -0.71 19.25 24.93
C THR A 76 -1.06 20.74 24.81
N ASN A 77 -2.33 21.07 24.59
CA ASN A 77 -2.86 22.44 24.57
C ASN A 77 -2.20 23.38 23.55
N GLY A 78 -1.71 22.82 22.44
CA GLY A 78 -1.19 23.62 21.33
C GLY A 78 0.12 24.34 21.62
N VAL A 79 0.87 23.91 22.63
CA VAL A 79 2.07 24.62 23.08
C VAL A 79 3.29 24.33 22.20
N ALA A 80 4.18 25.32 22.17
CA ALA A 80 5.48 25.19 21.52
C ALA A 80 6.57 24.82 22.55
N VAL A 81 7.28 23.73 22.30
CA VAL A 81 8.52 23.35 22.97
C VAL A 81 9.68 23.77 22.06
N VAL A 82 10.43 24.80 22.44
CA VAL A 82 11.54 25.34 21.64
C VAL A 82 12.87 24.93 22.25
N LEU A 83 13.60 24.06 21.56
CA LEU A 83 14.97 23.67 21.89
C LEU A 83 15.92 24.56 21.08
N ASP A 84 16.36 25.65 21.71
CA ASP A 84 17.17 26.71 21.10
C ASP A 84 18.67 26.39 21.18
N VAL A 85 19.14 25.60 20.21
CA VAL A 85 20.52 25.12 20.09
C VAL A 85 21.51 26.28 20.04
N ALA A 86 21.14 27.40 19.42
CA ALA A 86 21.99 28.58 19.36
C ALA A 86 22.24 29.22 20.73
N ALA A 87 21.29 29.08 21.67
CA ALA A 87 21.40 29.59 23.03
C ALA A 87 21.97 28.57 24.03
N MET A 88 22.16 27.32 23.62
CA MET A 88 22.78 26.27 24.42
C MET A 88 24.28 26.49 24.63
N LEU A 89 24.82 25.78 25.62
CA LEU A 89 26.24 25.85 25.96
C LEU A 89 27.14 25.51 24.76
N PRO A 90 28.34 26.09 24.66
CA PRO A 90 29.30 25.67 23.65
C PRO A 90 29.78 24.23 23.88
N GLY A 91 29.96 23.47 22.80
CA GLY A 91 30.47 22.09 22.83
C GLY A 91 29.55 21.09 22.14
N ALA A 92 29.64 19.83 22.56
CA ALA A 92 28.78 18.75 22.09
C ALA A 92 27.42 18.81 22.80
N LEU A 93 26.35 18.95 22.00
CA LEU A 93 24.98 19.07 22.47
C LEU A 93 24.21 17.77 22.23
N ARG A 94 23.30 17.44 23.15
CA ARG A 94 22.45 16.24 23.03
C ARG A 94 20.99 16.53 23.33
N ILE A 95 20.10 16.16 22.42
CA ILE A 95 18.65 16.25 22.56
C ILE A 95 18.06 14.85 22.36
N GLU A 96 17.30 14.37 23.31
CA GLU A 96 16.72 13.04 23.28
C GLU A 96 15.25 13.05 23.71
N LEU A 97 14.39 12.60 22.81
CA LEU A 97 12.94 12.44 23.02
C LEU A 97 12.60 10.94 22.90
N ARG A 98 12.07 10.35 23.96
CA ARG A 98 11.68 8.94 24.01
C ARG A 98 10.22 8.81 24.43
N ASN A 99 9.45 8.07 23.65
CA ASN A 99 8.05 7.74 23.96
C ASN A 99 7.21 8.98 24.34
N CYS A 100 7.54 10.14 23.77
CA CYS A 100 6.81 11.37 24.02
C CYS A 100 5.48 11.33 23.27
N VAL A 101 4.46 11.96 23.86
CA VAL A 101 3.15 12.11 23.24
C VAL A 101 2.90 13.59 22.99
N CYS A 102 2.42 13.95 21.81
CA CYS A 102 2.08 15.33 21.48
C CYS A 102 0.65 15.43 20.92
N ASP A 103 -0.16 16.33 21.46
CA ASP A 103 -1.56 16.49 21.06
C ASP A 103 -2.02 17.96 21.03
N GLY A 104 -3.15 18.21 20.38
CA GLY A 104 -3.88 19.48 20.46
C GLY A 104 -3.18 20.67 19.81
N GLY A 105 -2.31 20.48 18.81
CA GLY A 105 -1.55 21.57 18.17
C GLY A 105 -0.10 21.68 18.62
N ALA A 106 0.39 20.75 19.44
CA ALA A 106 1.73 20.80 20.00
C ALA A 106 2.81 20.81 18.91
N GLN A 107 3.83 21.63 19.12
CA GLN A 107 4.95 21.79 18.20
C GLN A 107 6.27 21.69 18.94
N ILE A 108 7.17 20.86 18.43
CA ILE A 108 8.50 20.66 19.00
C ILE A 108 9.51 21.23 18.01
N TYR A 109 10.15 22.34 18.39
CA TYR A 109 11.14 23.03 17.57
C TYR A 109 12.55 22.67 18.01
N VAL A 110 13.38 22.24 17.06
CA VAL A 110 14.84 22.25 17.18
C VAL A 110 15.34 23.45 16.38
N ARG A 111 15.73 24.51 17.08
CA ARG A 111 16.10 25.80 16.48
C ARG A 111 17.61 25.99 16.46
N GLY A 112 18.17 26.06 15.27
CA GLY A 112 19.58 26.37 15.01
C GLY A 112 19.89 27.86 14.92
N TYR A 113 21.00 28.19 14.26
CA TYR A 113 21.54 29.52 14.07
C TYR A 113 20.90 30.23 12.87
N GLY A 114 20.38 31.45 13.07
CA GLY A 114 19.80 32.24 11.97
C GLY A 114 20.82 32.79 10.96
N GLY A 115 22.13 32.62 11.22
CA GLY A 115 23.24 32.95 10.32
C GLY A 115 24.09 31.71 10.04
N GLU A 116 25.38 31.86 9.76
CA GLU A 116 26.27 30.71 9.48
C GLU A 116 26.25 29.66 10.60
N PRO A 117 26.30 28.35 10.26
CA PRO A 117 26.33 27.27 11.24
C PRO A 117 27.62 27.31 12.07
N ALA A 118 27.52 26.93 13.34
CA ALA A 118 28.70 26.80 14.20
C ALA A 118 29.53 25.58 13.78
N THR A 119 30.81 25.81 13.41
CA THR A 119 31.73 24.75 12.95
C THR A 119 32.44 24.01 14.09
N GLU A 120 32.63 24.67 15.24
CA GLU A 120 33.29 24.09 16.43
C GLU A 120 32.33 23.38 17.39
N ARG A 121 31.09 23.11 16.95
CA ARG A 121 30.04 22.48 17.78
C ARG A 121 29.48 21.27 17.05
N SER A 122 28.98 20.31 17.82
CA SER A 122 28.28 19.13 17.30
C SER A 122 26.95 18.96 18.03
N LEU A 123 25.95 18.40 17.36
CA LEU A 123 24.63 18.16 17.93
C LEU A 123 24.17 16.73 17.62
N GLU A 124 23.74 16.01 18.65
CA GLU A 124 23.04 14.74 18.52
C GLU A 124 21.57 14.94 18.89
N VAL A 125 20.66 14.67 17.96
CA VAL A 125 19.21 14.65 18.19
C VAL A 125 18.70 13.23 17.98
N SER A 126 18.03 12.66 18.98
CA SER A 126 17.37 11.38 18.87
C SER A 126 15.92 11.46 19.29
N VAL A 127 15.01 11.12 18.39
CA VAL A 127 13.57 11.06 18.60
C VAL A 127 13.11 9.63 18.34
N SER A 128 12.53 8.98 19.34
CA SER A 128 12.05 7.60 19.24
C SER A 128 10.69 7.46 19.91
N GLY A 129 9.75 6.76 19.27
CA GLY A 129 8.43 6.56 19.84
C GLY A 129 7.60 7.84 20.00
N LEU A 130 7.89 8.91 19.23
CA LEU A 130 7.07 10.12 19.26
C LEU A 130 5.72 9.80 18.63
N SER A 131 4.65 9.95 19.41
CA SER A 131 3.30 9.64 18.95
C SER A 131 2.35 10.81 19.20
N GLY A 132 1.39 11.04 18.30
CA GLY A 132 0.52 12.19 18.48
C GLY A 132 -0.47 12.43 17.36
N SER A 133 -1.65 12.90 17.75
CA SER A 133 -2.62 13.51 16.84
C SER A 133 -2.49 15.03 16.95
N TYR A 134 -2.51 15.76 15.84
CA TYR A 134 -2.33 17.22 15.86
C TYR A 134 -0.96 17.66 16.42
N CYS A 135 0.12 17.05 15.91
CA CYS A 135 1.49 17.28 16.37
C CYS A 135 2.46 17.58 15.21
N SER A 136 3.48 18.41 15.46
CA SER A 136 4.54 18.69 14.49
C SER A 136 5.94 18.74 15.11
N LEU A 137 6.90 18.08 14.46
CA LEU A 137 8.33 18.18 14.74
C LEU A 137 8.97 19.11 13.69
N VAL A 138 9.63 20.16 14.16
CA VAL A 138 10.08 21.28 13.34
C VAL A 138 11.58 21.50 13.51
N PHE A 139 12.34 21.38 12.43
CA PHE A 139 13.73 21.83 12.36
C PHE A 139 13.79 23.16 11.63
N VAL A 140 14.39 24.15 12.28
CA VAL A 140 14.47 25.51 11.76
C VAL A 140 15.89 26.07 11.90
N HIS A 141 16.30 26.86 10.90
CA HIS A 141 17.60 27.52 10.83
C HIS A 141 18.77 26.54 10.68
N ASN A 142 20.00 27.05 10.69
CA ASN A 142 21.20 26.27 10.43
C ASN A 142 21.61 25.48 11.67
N LEU A 143 21.58 24.15 11.60
CA LEU A 143 22.11 23.29 12.66
C LEU A 143 23.64 23.41 12.69
N PRO A 144 24.30 23.15 13.84
CA PRO A 144 25.77 23.08 13.90
C PRO A 144 26.34 22.16 12.82
N ALA A 145 27.59 22.37 12.42
CA ALA A 145 28.31 21.37 11.64
C ALA A 145 28.37 20.04 12.41
N HIS A 146 28.56 18.92 11.71
CA HIS A 146 28.66 17.60 12.37
C HIS A 146 27.44 17.24 13.23
N THR A 147 26.24 17.58 12.76
CA THR A 147 24.99 17.22 13.42
C THR A 147 24.52 15.83 13.01
N ASN A 148 24.01 15.03 13.95
CA ASN A 148 23.33 13.78 13.67
C ASN A 148 21.90 13.82 14.24
N VAL A 149 20.91 13.66 13.38
CA VAL A 149 19.49 13.65 13.73
C VAL A 149 18.90 12.29 13.37
N THR A 150 18.30 11.63 14.35
CA THR A 150 17.59 10.36 14.17
C THR A 150 16.13 10.52 14.63
N VAL A 151 15.19 10.18 13.78
CA VAL A 151 13.75 10.08 14.10
C VAL A 151 13.30 8.69 13.73
N ARG A 152 12.82 7.91 14.70
CA ARG A 152 12.43 6.52 14.43
C ARG A 152 11.22 6.05 15.20
N ASP A 153 10.59 4.98 14.69
CA ASP A 153 9.54 4.23 15.38
C ASP A 153 8.41 5.16 15.88
N SER A 154 8.07 6.18 15.09
CA SER A 154 7.20 7.30 15.49
C SER A 154 5.92 7.33 14.65
N THR A 155 4.84 7.92 15.17
CA THR A 155 3.56 8.09 14.47
C THR A 155 3.01 9.48 14.74
N ILE A 156 3.18 10.38 13.78
CA ILE A 156 2.84 11.79 13.93
C ILE A 156 1.75 12.14 12.91
N VAL A 157 0.61 12.61 13.41
CA VAL A 157 -0.55 12.93 12.59
C VAL A 157 -0.88 14.41 12.74
N THR A 158 -1.17 15.11 11.64
CA THR A 158 -1.75 16.46 11.64
C THR A 158 -3.11 16.44 10.95
N PRO A 159 -4.21 16.21 11.69
CA PRO A 159 -5.55 16.11 11.11
C PRO A 159 -6.17 17.48 10.79
N GLY A 160 -5.60 18.58 11.31
CA GLY A 160 -6.06 19.95 11.09
C GLY A 160 -4.89 20.95 10.96
N PRO A 161 -5.19 22.25 10.79
CA PRO A 161 -4.17 23.28 10.54
C PRO A 161 -3.26 23.54 11.75
N MET A 162 -1.95 23.57 11.51
CA MET A 162 -0.95 23.86 12.55
C MET A 162 -0.62 25.36 12.60
N ARG A 163 -0.26 25.87 13.78
CA ARG A 163 0.14 27.27 13.96
C ARG A 163 1.63 27.40 14.22
N TYR A 164 2.42 27.56 13.17
CA TYR A 164 3.88 27.73 13.27
C TYR A 164 4.33 29.10 13.78
N SER A 165 3.86 29.49 14.97
CA SER A 165 4.05 30.82 15.56
C SER A 165 5.51 31.24 15.74
N GLN A 166 6.44 30.30 15.78
CA GLN A 166 7.87 30.57 15.94
C GLN A 166 8.59 30.87 14.60
N LEU A 167 7.90 30.75 13.46
CA LEU A 167 8.48 30.90 12.13
C LEU A 167 7.92 32.13 11.42
N SER A 168 8.73 33.19 11.33
CA SER A 168 8.42 34.35 10.49
C SER A 168 8.58 33.98 9.01
N GLY A 169 7.53 34.13 8.20
CA GLY A 169 7.57 33.90 6.75
C GLY A 169 7.16 32.50 6.30
N LEU A 170 6.83 31.58 7.22
CA LEU A 170 6.23 30.29 6.86
C LEU A 170 4.71 30.46 6.66
N THR A 171 4.31 30.94 5.47
CA THR A 171 2.90 31.12 5.11
C THR A 171 2.29 29.89 4.44
N ASP A 172 3.11 29.05 3.80
CA ASP A 172 2.61 28.02 2.88
C ASP A 172 2.42 26.65 3.55
N ALA A 173 3.01 26.41 4.73
CA ALA A 173 2.81 25.17 5.48
C ALA A 173 1.51 25.22 6.28
N VAL A 174 0.50 24.49 5.81
CA VAL A 174 -0.83 24.45 6.47
C VAL A 174 -0.84 23.47 7.65
N ALA A 175 -0.41 22.24 7.41
CA ALA A 175 -0.34 21.19 8.42
C ALA A 175 0.74 20.19 7.99
N SER A 176 1.73 19.95 8.86
CA SER A 176 2.79 19.00 8.54
C SER A 176 3.38 18.35 9.79
N PRO A 177 3.40 17.01 9.87
CA PRO A 177 4.07 16.26 10.92
C PRO A 177 5.56 16.56 11.05
N LEU A 178 6.25 16.76 9.92
CA LEU A 178 7.68 17.04 9.88
C LEU A 178 7.97 18.27 9.00
N VAL A 179 8.58 19.29 9.58
CA VAL A 179 8.90 20.55 8.90
C VAL A 179 10.41 20.80 8.92
N LEU A 180 10.98 21.07 7.75
CA LEU A 180 12.35 21.56 7.56
C LEU A 180 12.29 22.98 7.00
N HIS A 181 12.81 23.98 7.72
CA HIS A 181 12.68 25.38 7.32
C HIS A 181 13.99 26.19 7.43
N ALA A 182 14.41 26.78 6.30
CA ALA A 182 15.59 27.66 6.16
C ALA A 182 16.87 27.05 6.77
N THR A 183 17.26 25.85 6.31
CA THR A 183 18.34 25.05 6.91
C THR A 183 19.49 24.80 5.92
N SER A 184 20.67 25.30 6.24
CA SER A 184 21.94 24.85 5.67
C SER A 184 22.50 23.73 6.54
N LEU A 185 22.59 22.54 5.97
CA LEU A 185 23.12 21.35 6.62
C LEU A 185 24.54 21.13 6.11
N SER A 186 25.53 21.39 6.97
CA SER A 186 26.94 21.15 6.69
C SER A 186 27.41 19.94 7.49
N GLN A 187 27.95 18.91 6.80
CA GLN A 187 28.45 17.69 7.43
C GLN A 187 27.44 17.04 8.39
N THR A 188 26.16 17.10 8.03
CA THR A 188 25.05 16.68 8.88
C THR A 188 24.39 15.42 8.31
N GLN A 189 23.91 14.54 9.19
CA GLN A 189 23.09 13.39 8.83
C GLN A 189 21.73 13.51 9.50
N LEU A 190 20.65 13.54 8.71
CA LEU A 190 19.27 13.49 9.19
C LEU A 190 18.62 12.22 8.66
N ARG A 191 18.23 11.33 9.56
CA ARG A 191 17.61 10.04 9.22
C ARG A 191 16.24 9.92 9.89
N VAL A 192 15.22 9.68 9.08
CA VAL A 192 13.87 9.32 9.54
C VAL A 192 13.60 7.88 9.13
N SER A 193 13.26 7.01 10.07
CA SER A 193 13.04 5.58 9.79
C SER A 193 11.84 4.97 10.48
N SER A 194 11.19 3.98 9.88
CA SER A 194 10.09 3.22 10.51
C SER A 194 9.02 4.14 11.12
N THR A 195 8.66 5.21 10.42
CA THR A 195 7.83 6.30 10.96
C THR A 195 6.63 6.54 10.06
N VAL A 196 5.47 6.80 10.66
CA VAL A 196 4.24 7.19 9.95
C VAL A 196 4.03 8.68 10.11
N LEU A 197 4.00 9.40 8.98
CA LEU A 197 3.71 10.82 8.91
C LEU A 197 2.42 11.00 8.12
N ARG A 198 1.37 11.51 8.77
CA ARG A 198 0.06 11.68 8.15
C ARG A 198 -0.43 13.12 8.26
N SER A 199 -0.86 13.70 7.15
CA SER A 199 -1.62 14.95 7.12
C SER A 199 -3.00 14.73 6.50
N SER A 200 -4.06 15.18 7.16
CA SER A 200 -5.43 15.10 6.65
C SER A 200 -6.07 16.45 6.37
N GLN A 201 -5.30 17.53 6.54
CA GLN A 201 -5.76 18.90 6.27
C GLN A 201 -5.58 19.26 4.79
N ALA A 202 -6.56 19.97 4.22
CA ALA A 202 -6.45 20.52 2.87
C ALA A 202 -5.22 21.44 2.72
N GLY A 203 -4.43 21.21 1.67
CA GLY A 203 -3.14 21.86 1.46
C GLY A 203 -2.03 21.41 2.42
N GLY A 204 -2.29 20.44 3.31
CA GLY A 204 -1.30 19.89 4.22
C GLY A 204 -0.33 18.92 3.55
N SER A 205 0.79 18.64 4.20
CA SER A 205 1.79 17.69 3.70
C SER A 205 2.42 16.85 4.79
N ALA A 206 2.76 15.58 4.53
CA ALA A 206 3.38 14.73 5.55
C ALA A 206 4.81 15.19 5.90
N VAL A 207 5.54 15.72 4.91
CA VAL A 207 6.82 16.41 5.08
C VAL A 207 6.77 17.75 4.34
N TYR A 208 7.08 18.83 5.03
CA TYR A 208 7.19 20.16 4.43
C TYR A 208 8.63 20.67 4.46
N VAL A 209 9.09 21.22 3.34
CA VAL A 209 10.40 21.85 3.20
C VAL A 209 10.23 23.29 2.70
N GLY A 210 10.82 24.26 3.40
CA GLY A 210 10.77 25.67 2.99
C GLY A 210 11.97 26.49 3.44
N GLY A 211 11.99 27.78 3.09
CA GLY A 211 13.03 28.73 3.51
C GLY A 211 14.40 28.56 2.86
N GLY A 212 14.54 27.61 1.93
CA GLY A 212 15.82 27.20 1.34
C GLY A 212 16.51 26.12 2.18
N VAL A 213 16.82 24.98 1.56
CA VAL A 213 17.56 23.89 2.18
C VAL A 213 18.77 23.55 1.33
N ASP A 214 19.95 23.74 1.91
CA ASP A 214 21.24 23.46 1.26
C ASP A 214 21.96 22.34 2.00
N LEU A 215 22.21 21.22 1.31
CA LEU A 215 23.02 20.11 1.81
C LEU A 215 24.47 20.28 1.30
N LEU A 216 25.41 20.39 2.23
CA LEU A 216 26.85 20.52 1.98
C LEU A 216 27.59 19.37 2.66
N SER A 217 28.05 18.38 1.89
CA SER A 217 28.58 17.12 2.43
C SER A 217 27.69 16.52 3.50
N SER A 218 26.38 16.48 3.25
CA SER A 218 25.35 16.08 4.22
C SER A 218 24.42 15.01 3.64
N ALA A 219 23.75 14.27 4.53
CA ALA A 219 22.78 13.25 4.17
C ALA A 219 21.40 13.53 4.79
N VAL A 220 20.35 13.42 3.98
CA VAL A 220 18.95 13.34 4.43
C VAL A 220 18.38 12.01 3.93
N VAL A 221 17.92 11.16 4.84
CA VAL A 221 17.48 9.79 4.53
C VAL A 221 16.10 9.52 5.13
N LEU A 222 15.12 9.23 4.29
CA LEU A 222 13.81 8.69 4.68
C LEU A 222 13.79 7.20 4.36
N ALA A 223 13.68 6.33 5.38
CA ALA A 223 13.84 4.89 5.22
C ALA A 223 12.70 4.09 5.90
N GLY A 224 11.86 3.36 5.15
CA GLY A 224 10.75 2.65 5.79
C GLY A 224 9.69 3.59 6.36
N VAL A 225 9.44 4.72 5.69
CA VAL A 225 8.51 5.77 6.15
C VAL A 225 7.20 5.65 5.38
N SER A 226 6.06 5.84 6.07
CA SER A 226 4.75 6.03 5.41
C SER A 226 4.42 7.51 5.35
N LEU A 227 4.23 8.03 4.13
CA LEU A 227 3.85 9.42 3.86
C LEU A 227 2.40 9.47 3.37
N GLU A 228 1.51 9.95 4.22
CA GLU A 228 0.07 9.97 3.95
C GLU A 228 -0.48 11.41 3.93
N ALA A 229 -1.14 11.79 2.84
CA ALA A 229 -1.68 13.13 2.62
C ALA A 229 -3.12 13.05 2.07
N SER A 230 -4.10 12.94 2.96
CA SER A 230 -5.50 12.70 2.59
C SER A 230 -6.36 13.97 2.51
N GLY A 231 -5.78 15.16 2.70
CA GLY A 231 -6.50 16.44 2.81
C GLY A 231 -7.20 16.96 1.54
N GLY A 232 -7.20 16.21 0.45
CA GLY A 232 -7.81 16.61 -0.82
C GLY A 232 -6.77 16.92 -1.90
N PRO A 233 -7.16 17.53 -3.03
CA PRO A 233 -6.34 17.62 -4.24
C PRO A 233 -5.10 18.52 -4.11
N THR A 234 -5.07 19.40 -3.11
CA THR A 234 -3.92 20.28 -2.82
C THR A 234 -2.97 19.71 -1.78
N ALA A 235 -3.31 18.59 -1.14
CA ALA A 235 -2.43 17.93 -0.18
C ALA A 235 -1.25 17.26 -0.91
N SER A 236 -0.11 17.13 -0.26
CA SER A 236 1.08 16.49 -0.86
C SER A 236 1.79 15.57 0.13
N ALA A 237 2.33 14.43 -0.30
CA ALA A 237 3.06 13.55 0.60
C ALA A 237 4.34 14.23 1.12
N MET A 238 5.12 14.82 0.22
CA MET A 238 6.20 15.73 0.56
C MET A 238 6.12 16.98 -0.31
N HIS A 239 6.33 18.15 0.28
CA HIS A 239 6.22 19.42 -0.43
C HIS A 239 7.37 20.36 -0.12
N VAL A 240 8.19 20.66 -1.13
CA VAL A 240 9.14 21.77 -1.12
C VAL A 240 8.42 23.01 -1.68
N SER A 241 8.37 24.09 -0.90
CA SER A 241 7.75 25.36 -1.35
C SER A 241 8.38 25.85 -2.65
N SER A 242 7.55 26.36 -3.57
CA SER A 242 7.98 26.87 -4.88
C SER A 242 8.97 28.03 -4.80
N SER A 243 8.91 28.82 -3.72
CA SER A 243 9.86 29.90 -3.43
C SER A 243 11.21 29.40 -2.91
N SER A 244 11.26 28.14 -2.45
CA SER A 244 12.41 27.56 -1.76
C SER A 244 13.31 26.79 -2.72
N ARG A 245 14.61 26.86 -2.47
CA ARG A 245 15.62 26.06 -3.16
C ARG A 245 15.90 24.79 -2.36
N LEU A 246 16.04 23.65 -3.04
CA LEU A 246 16.64 22.45 -2.49
C LEU A 246 17.96 22.21 -3.22
N SER A 247 19.10 22.42 -2.54
CA SER A 247 20.44 22.25 -3.13
C SER A 247 21.19 21.10 -2.47
N LEU A 248 21.87 20.27 -3.27
CA LEU A 248 22.79 19.23 -2.83
C LEU A 248 24.16 19.49 -3.46
N ARG A 249 25.21 19.58 -2.64
CA ARG A 249 26.58 19.85 -3.09
C ARG A 249 27.62 19.08 -2.29
N ASN A 250 28.83 18.97 -2.85
CA ASN A 250 30.02 18.39 -2.20
C ASN A 250 29.76 16.98 -1.64
N HIS A 251 29.31 16.06 -2.48
CA HIS A 251 29.02 14.68 -2.10
C HIS A 251 27.91 14.57 -1.04
N SER A 252 26.82 15.32 -1.23
CA SER A 252 25.61 15.20 -0.41
C SER A 252 24.66 14.13 -0.94
N VAL A 253 23.78 13.62 -0.08
CA VAL A 253 22.76 12.62 -0.44
C VAL A 253 21.39 13.03 0.10
N PHE A 254 20.37 13.06 -0.75
CA PHE A 254 18.97 13.02 -0.33
C PHE A 254 18.38 11.70 -0.81
N SER A 255 18.05 10.79 0.10
CA SER A 255 17.56 9.44 -0.23
C SER A 255 16.19 9.17 0.36
N VAL A 256 15.29 8.67 -0.47
CA VAL A 256 13.98 8.14 -0.09
C VAL A 256 14.00 6.66 -0.41
N THR A 257 13.92 5.81 0.60
CA THR A 257 14.12 4.36 0.45
C THR A 257 13.06 3.55 1.18
N ASN A 258 12.42 2.59 0.50
CA ASN A 258 11.33 1.76 1.05
C ASN A 258 10.23 2.63 1.67
N VAL A 259 9.70 3.59 0.90
CA VAL A 259 8.72 4.56 1.37
C VAL A 259 7.38 4.31 0.68
N SER A 260 6.31 4.23 1.48
CA SER A 260 4.94 4.17 0.97
C SER A 260 4.35 5.57 0.90
N VAL A 261 3.73 5.91 -0.24
CA VAL A 261 3.13 7.23 -0.48
C VAL A 261 1.65 7.08 -0.78
N VAL A 262 0.79 7.76 -0.02
CA VAL A 262 -0.64 7.85 -0.31
C VAL A 262 -1.04 9.31 -0.26
N SER A 263 -1.46 9.88 -1.39
CA SER A 263 -1.82 11.29 -1.47
C SER A 263 -3.01 11.53 -2.39
N ASN A 264 -3.95 12.37 -1.95
CA ASN A 264 -5.06 12.81 -2.79
C ASN A 264 -4.64 13.91 -3.79
N GLY A 265 -3.40 14.43 -3.71
CA GLY A 265 -2.88 15.49 -4.57
C GLY A 265 -1.45 15.21 -5.06
N GLY A 266 -0.47 15.91 -4.48
CA GLY A 266 0.97 15.81 -4.74
C GLY A 266 1.59 14.51 -4.20
N GLY A 267 2.44 13.84 -4.97
CA GLY A 267 3.36 12.83 -4.41
C GLY A 267 4.49 13.51 -3.62
N ILE A 268 5.72 13.31 -4.07
CA ILE A 268 6.93 13.99 -3.60
C ILE A 268 7.21 15.17 -4.55
N VAL A 269 6.90 16.39 -4.10
CA VAL A 269 7.08 17.62 -4.88
C VAL A 269 8.36 18.32 -4.43
N LEU A 270 9.37 18.36 -5.30
CA LEU A 270 10.70 18.94 -5.02
C LEU A 270 10.81 20.44 -5.34
N GLY A 271 9.68 21.09 -5.66
CA GLY A 271 9.61 22.52 -5.93
C GLY A 271 10.14 22.92 -7.30
N GLU A 272 10.43 24.22 -7.46
CA GLU A 272 10.78 24.86 -8.73
C GLU A 272 12.28 25.15 -8.87
N ARG A 273 13.08 24.88 -7.82
CA ARG A 273 14.48 25.32 -7.72
C ARG A 273 15.38 24.21 -7.17
N LEU A 274 15.34 23.03 -7.78
CA LEU A 274 16.26 21.93 -7.47
C LEU A 274 17.68 22.22 -7.98
N ALA A 275 18.71 21.88 -7.20
CA ALA A 275 20.10 22.00 -7.62
C ALA A 275 20.92 20.81 -7.12
N VAL A 276 21.39 19.93 -8.01
CA VAL A 276 22.19 18.75 -7.64
C VAL A 276 23.54 18.82 -8.34
N PHE A 277 24.63 18.92 -7.57
CA PHE A 277 26.01 19.02 -8.07
C PHE A 277 26.93 18.12 -7.24
N ASP A 278 27.74 17.29 -7.88
CA ASP A 278 28.65 16.33 -7.21
C ASP A 278 27.96 15.50 -6.10
N SER A 279 26.66 15.22 -6.24
CA SER A 279 25.76 14.76 -5.18
C SER A 279 24.62 13.90 -5.73
N VAL A 280 23.89 13.21 -4.84
CA VAL A 280 22.89 12.21 -5.22
C VAL A 280 21.51 12.54 -4.66
N LEU A 281 20.51 12.55 -5.53
CA LEU A 281 19.08 12.53 -5.19
C LEU A 281 18.51 11.17 -5.59
N ARG A 282 18.08 10.36 -4.63
CA ARG A 282 17.75 8.94 -4.88
C ARG A 282 16.38 8.55 -4.35
N PHE A 283 15.63 7.80 -5.15
CA PHE A 283 14.33 7.22 -4.83
C PHE A 283 14.39 5.72 -5.09
N VAL A 284 14.30 4.90 -4.04
CA VAL A 284 14.45 3.45 -4.13
C VAL A 284 13.33 2.72 -3.41
N GLY A 285 12.64 1.79 -4.08
CA GLY A 285 11.54 1.06 -3.44
C GLY A 285 10.44 2.01 -2.95
N VAL A 286 10.12 3.02 -3.76
CA VAL A 286 9.05 3.98 -3.43
C VAL A 286 7.78 3.54 -4.13
N GLU A 287 6.78 3.13 -3.37
CA GLU A 287 5.49 2.71 -3.92
C GLU A 287 4.40 3.67 -3.45
N GLY A 288 3.54 4.13 -4.35
CA GLY A 288 2.44 4.95 -3.90
C GLY A 288 1.47 5.47 -4.94
N SER A 289 0.39 6.03 -4.42
CA SER A 289 -0.69 6.62 -5.18
C SER A 289 -0.79 8.12 -4.95
N ALA A 290 -0.84 8.87 -6.05
CA ALA A 290 -1.02 10.31 -6.06
C ALA A 290 -1.83 10.74 -7.29
N ALA A 291 -2.59 11.83 -7.17
CA ALA A 291 -3.31 12.45 -8.28
C ALA A 291 -2.37 13.16 -9.29
N SER A 292 -1.11 13.31 -8.93
CA SER A 292 -0.03 13.88 -9.73
C SER A 292 1.14 12.88 -9.81
N PRO A 293 2.19 13.14 -10.64
CA PRO A 293 3.36 12.27 -10.69
C PRO A 293 3.92 11.99 -9.30
N LEU A 294 4.33 10.74 -9.05
CA LEU A 294 4.79 10.31 -7.72
C LEU A 294 6.01 11.12 -7.27
N VAL A 295 6.90 11.48 -8.20
CA VAL A 295 7.98 12.45 -7.99
C VAL A 295 7.84 13.61 -8.98
N ARG A 296 7.70 14.84 -8.49
CA ARG A 296 7.56 16.02 -9.34
C ARG A 296 8.66 17.03 -9.06
N CYS A 297 9.38 17.43 -10.12
CA CYS A 297 10.34 18.52 -10.12
C CYS A 297 9.84 19.59 -11.09
N GLY A 298 9.39 20.73 -10.56
CA GLY A 298 8.85 21.84 -11.37
C GLY A 298 9.94 22.65 -12.07
N GLY A 299 11.17 22.65 -11.52
CA GLY A 299 12.29 23.40 -12.07
C GLY A 299 13.62 23.07 -11.40
N GLY A 300 14.74 23.37 -12.07
CA GLY A 300 16.07 23.25 -11.47
C GLY A 300 17.18 22.79 -12.42
N THR A 301 18.30 22.38 -11.85
CA THR A 301 19.46 21.88 -12.60
C THR A 301 20.10 20.68 -11.92
N VAL A 302 20.38 19.64 -12.70
CA VAL A 302 21.29 18.54 -12.34
C VAL A 302 22.57 18.77 -13.11
N GLY A 303 23.57 19.33 -12.42
CA GLY A 303 24.84 19.74 -13.00
C GLY A 303 25.89 18.63 -12.97
N VAL A 304 27.13 19.01 -13.28
CA VAL A 304 28.30 18.11 -13.24
C VAL A 304 28.38 17.35 -11.91
N GLY A 305 28.64 16.06 -12.00
CA GLY A 305 28.71 15.14 -10.85
C GLY A 305 27.37 14.92 -10.12
N GLY A 306 26.28 15.57 -10.55
CA GLY A 306 24.95 15.38 -9.99
C GLY A 306 24.28 14.13 -10.54
N TRP A 307 23.67 13.34 -9.67
CA TRP A 307 22.97 12.11 -10.04
C TRP A 307 21.56 12.06 -9.44
N VAL A 308 20.56 11.83 -10.29
CA VAL A 308 19.19 11.52 -9.87
C VAL A 308 18.91 10.05 -10.15
N ASP A 309 18.69 9.26 -9.11
CA ASP A 309 18.48 7.82 -9.20
C ASP A 309 17.03 7.46 -8.84
N MET A 310 16.35 6.72 -9.72
CA MET A 310 15.04 6.14 -9.48
C MET A 310 15.12 4.64 -9.74
N HIS A 311 14.99 3.84 -8.68
CA HIS A 311 15.09 2.39 -8.73
C HIS A 311 13.91 1.73 -8.01
N ASP A 312 13.18 0.80 -8.63
CA ASP A 312 11.99 0.19 -8.00
C ASP A 312 10.95 1.23 -7.53
N VAL A 313 10.67 2.25 -8.36
CA VAL A 313 9.64 3.27 -8.05
C VAL A 313 8.32 2.93 -8.74
N TRP A 314 7.27 2.72 -7.96
CA TRP A 314 5.97 2.19 -8.40
C TRP A 314 4.88 3.22 -8.17
N ALA A 315 4.37 3.80 -9.27
CA ALA A 315 3.25 4.74 -9.26
C ALA A 315 1.93 3.99 -9.50
N VAL A 316 1.14 3.86 -8.42
CA VAL A 316 -0.07 3.06 -8.31
C VAL A 316 -1.30 3.97 -8.36
N GLY A 317 -2.21 3.82 -9.32
CA GLY A 317 -3.40 4.68 -9.42
C GLY A 317 -3.85 4.88 -10.87
N GLU A 318 -5.01 5.47 -11.13
CA GLU A 318 -5.48 5.65 -12.51
C GLU A 318 -4.71 6.80 -13.18
N ALA A 319 -4.00 6.50 -14.27
CA ALA A 319 -3.13 7.43 -15.01
C ALA A 319 -1.90 8.00 -14.25
N SER A 320 -1.45 7.32 -13.19
CA SER A 320 -0.27 7.73 -12.43
C SER A 320 1.03 7.57 -13.23
N THR A 321 1.94 8.53 -13.08
CA THR A 321 3.29 8.49 -13.67
C THR A 321 4.34 8.48 -12.56
N VAL A 322 5.51 7.88 -12.82
CA VAL A 322 6.59 7.77 -11.83
C VAL A 322 7.16 9.15 -11.54
N ALA A 323 7.50 9.91 -12.58
CA ALA A 323 8.07 11.23 -12.38
C ALA A 323 7.73 12.26 -13.46
N SER A 324 7.82 13.53 -13.07
CA SER A 324 7.81 14.66 -13.99
C SER A 324 9.04 15.53 -13.71
N LEU A 325 9.97 15.53 -14.66
CA LEU A 325 11.24 16.23 -14.63
C LEU A 325 11.33 17.31 -15.73
N SER A 326 10.23 17.64 -16.40
CA SER A 326 10.22 18.52 -17.58
C SER A 326 10.74 19.93 -17.34
N GLY A 327 10.66 20.43 -16.10
CA GLY A 327 11.24 21.71 -15.72
C GLY A 327 12.73 21.67 -15.36
N VAL A 328 13.31 20.48 -15.26
CA VAL A 328 14.72 20.29 -14.86
C VAL A 328 15.63 20.36 -16.09
N THR A 329 16.76 21.06 -15.95
CA THR A 329 17.83 21.10 -16.94
C THR A 329 18.97 20.16 -16.54
N LEU A 330 19.35 19.25 -17.43
CA LEU A 330 20.55 18.43 -17.30
C LEU A 330 21.75 19.18 -17.89
N GLY A 331 22.73 19.51 -17.07
CA GLY A 331 23.91 20.33 -17.42
C GLY A 331 25.23 19.66 -17.03
N GLY A 332 25.39 18.39 -17.41
CA GLY A 332 26.57 17.56 -17.13
C GLY A 332 26.32 16.46 -16.10
N GLY A 333 25.12 16.38 -15.53
CA GLY A 333 24.73 15.33 -14.59
C GLY A 333 24.13 14.09 -15.24
N ALA A 334 23.59 13.20 -14.40
CA ALA A 334 22.98 11.95 -14.82
C ALA A 334 21.59 11.73 -14.19
N VAL A 335 20.69 11.08 -14.94
CA VAL A 335 19.43 10.54 -14.43
C VAL A 335 19.38 9.04 -14.73
N SER A 336 19.18 8.19 -13.73
CA SER A 336 18.94 6.75 -13.90
C SER A 336 17.50 6.42 -13.52
N ILE A 337 16.82 5.64 -14.37
CA ILE A 337 15.45 5.15 -14.14
C ILE A 337 15.44 3.65 -14.41
N ALA A 338 15.47 2.85 -13.35
CA ALA A 338 15.55 1.41 -13.44
C ALA A 338 14.44 0.72 -12.67
N ARG A 339 13.85 -0.33 -13.22
CA ARG A 339 12.83 -1.14 -12.51
C ARG A 339 11.66 -0.31 -11.96
N CYS A 340 11.28 0.77 -12.65
CA CYS A 340 10.14 1.60 -12.26
C CYS A 340 8.87 1.16 -13.01
N ALA A 341 7.72 1.26 -12.33
CA ALA A 341 6.42 0.85 -12.85
C ALA A 341 5.38 1.97 -12.73
N ALA A 342 4.63 2.22 -13.80
CA ALA A 342 3.53 3.17 -13.84
C ALA A 342 2.30 2.60 -14.54
N THR A 343 1.12 2.90 -14.03
CA THR A 343 -0.16 2.52 -14.66
C THR A 343 -0.42 3.38 -15.90
N GLY A 344 0.00 4.64 -15.88
CA GLY A 344 -0.05 5.54 -17.03
C GLY A 344 0.89 5.10 -18.15
N ALA A 345 0.54 5.42 -19.39
CA ALA A 345 1.36 5.13 -20.56
C ALA A 345 2.71 5.88 -20.57
N THR A 346 2.79 6.99 -19.85
CA THR A 346 4.02 7.78 -19.68
C THR A 346 4.68 7.40 -18.36
N LEU A 347 5.90 6.85 -18.40
CA LEU A 347 6.67 6.56 -17.19
C LEU A 347 7.18 7.85 -16.53
N VAL A 348 7.95 8.64 -17.29
CA VAL A 348 8.58 9.88 -16.83
C VAL A 348 8.48 10.96 -17.91
N SER A 349 8.11 12.18 -17.53
CA SER A 349 8.35 13.37 -18.37
C SER A 349 9.80 13.80 -18.22
N GLY A 350 10.63 13.61 -19.25
CA GLY A 350 12.08 13.79 -19.16
C GLY A 350 12.54 15.25 -19.02
N PRO A 351 13.78 15.47 -18.54
CA PRO A 351 14.38 16.80 -18.39
C PRO A 351 14.82 17.40 -19.73
N THR A 352 15.08 18.71 -19.72
CA THR A 352 15.77 19.40 -20.84
C THR A 352 17.26 19.08 -20.78
N ILE A 353 17.81 18.40 -21.78
CA ILE A 353 19.21 17.97 -21.77
C ILE A 353 20.08 18.99 -22.53
N THR A 354 20.93 19.71 -21.82
CA THR A 354 22.00 20.55 -22.43
C THR A 354 23.32 19.79 -22.52
N SER A 355 23.63 18.98 -21.52
CA SER A 355 24.75 18.04 -21.45
C SER A 355 24.49 17.02 -20.34
N GLY A 356 25.14 15.85 -20.38
CA GLY A 356 24.95 14.75 -19.42
C GLY A 356 24.24 13.53 -20.03
N ALA A 357 23.71 12.64 -19.20
CA ALA A 357 23.13 11.37 -19.64
C ALA A 357 21.81 11.02 -18.93
N VAL A 358 20.90 10.36 -19.66
CA VAL A 358 19.72 9.71 -19.09
C VAL A 358 19.80 8.23 -19.42
N SER A 359 19.82 7.40 -18.39
CA SER A 359 19.90 5.94 -18.49
C SER A 359 18.58 5.33 -18.01
N VAL A 360 18.02 4.42 -18.79
CA VAL A 360 16.72 3.80 -18.50
C VAL A 360 16.88 2.29 -18.63
N GLN A 361 16.39 1.51 -17.66
CA GLN A 361 16.48 0.04 -17.66
C GLN A 361 15.26 -0.67 -17.08
N CYS A 362 14.75 -1.67 -17.80
CA CYS A 362 13.72 -2.60 -17.32
C CYS A 362 12.55 -1.90 -16.61
N ASN A 363 11.84 -1.01 -17.30
CA ASN A 363 10.70 -0.29 -16.71
C ASN A 363 9.37 -0.83 -17.23
N ARG A 364 8.25 -0.45 -16.61
CA ARG A 364 6.89 -0.80 -17.07
C ARG A 364 5.99 0.42 -17.09
N ALA A 365 5.30 0.68 -18.18
CA ALA A 365 4.36 1.80 -18.30
C ALA A 365 3.15 1.41 -19.16
N GLY A 366 1.93 1.71 -18.69
CA GLY A 366 0.70 1.42 -19.43
C GLY A 366 0.55 -0.07 -19.80
N GLY A 367 1.00 -0.97 -18.91
CA GLY A 367 1.00 -2.42 -19.14
C GLY A 367 2.10 -2.94 -20.07
N ARG A 368 2.98 -2.08 -20.60
CA ARG A 368 4.09 -2.46 -21.50
C ARG A 368 5.42 -2.43 -20.79
N VAL A 369 6.27 -3.43 -21.03
CA VAL A 369 7.65 -3.43 -20.55
C VAL A 369 8.52 -2.63 -21.51
N LEU A 370 9.29 -1.69 -20.95
CA LEU A 370 10.31 -0.90 -21.61
C LEU A 370 11.65 -1.58 -21.33
N GLN A 371 11.94 -2.63 -22.11
CA GLN A 371 13.19 -3.38 -21.98
C GLN A 371 14.33 -2.62 -22.67
N SER A 372 15.43 -2.47 -21.96
CA SER A 372 16.73 -2.05 -22.49
C SER A 372 17.79 -2.94 -21.85
N GLY A 373 18.72 -3.41 -22.69
CA GLY A 373 19.68 -4.43 -22.28
C GLY A 373 20.82 -3.89 -21.43
N GLY A 374 21.49 -4.82 -20.74
CA GLY A 374 22.84 -4.63 -20.20
C GLY A 374 22.91 -3.89 -18.88
N CYS A 375 23.84 -4.32 -18.04
CA CYS A 375 24.18 -3.64 -16.80
C CYS A 375 25.19 -2.55 -17.09
N ALA A 376 24.90 -1.31 -16.70
CA ALA A 376 25.79 -0.18 -16.96
C ALA A 376 26.15 0.55 -15.67
N ALA A 377 27.40 1.00 -15.56
CA ALA A 377 27.85 1.82 -14.43
C ALA A 377 26.95 3.05 -14.22
N ALA A 378 26.47 3.67 -15.29
CA ALA A 378 25.58 4.83 -15.26
C ALA A 378 24.16 4.54 -14.71
N LEU A 379 23.82 3.27 -14.48
CA LEU A 379 22.56 2.84 -13.87
C LEU A 379 22.73 2.39 -12.41
N ALA A 380 23.91 1.88 -12.06
CA ALA A 380 24.15 1.24 -10.76
C ALA A 380 25.07 2.07 -9.83
N CYS A 381 25.92 2.92 -10.37
CA CYS A 381 27.03 3.53 -9.63
C CYS A 381 26.99 5.06 -9.65
N PHE A 382 27.34 5.66 -8.51
CA PHE A 382 27.65 7.08 -8.45
C PHE A 382 29.03 7.36 -9.05
N GLY A 383 29.05 8.00 -10.22
CA GLY A 383 30.25 8.16 -11.04
C GLY A 383 31.44 8.81 -10.32
N GLU A 384 31.21 9.84 -9.50
CA GLU A 384 32.29 10.60 -8.83
C GLU A 384 33.11 9.74 -7.85
N LEU A 385 32.47 8.76 -7.21
CA LEU A 385 33.11 7.89 -6.23
C LEU A 385 33.30 6.46 -6.74
N THR A 386 33.14 6.22 -8.04
CA THR A 386 33.39 4.92 -8.66
C THR A 386 34.83 4.84 -9.17
N ALA A 387 35.54 3.78 -8.77
CA ALA A 387 36.91 3.50 -9.22
C ALA A 387 36.91 2.63 -10.48
N SER A 388 36.09 1.58 -10.50
CA SER A 388 35.91 0.70 -11.65
C SER A 388 34.53 0.03 -11.62
N PHE A 389 34.12 -0.53 -12.75
CA PHE A 389 32.87 -1.27 -12.91
C PHE A 389 33.13 -2.55 -13.71
N SER A 390 32.76 -3.69 -13.15
CA SER A 390 32.90 -5.02 -13.76
C SER A 390 31.83 -5.95 -13.22
N GLU A 391 31.31 -6.87 -14.04
CA GLU A 391 30.32 -7.87 -13.59
C GLU A 391 29.12 -7.27 -12.84
N CYS A 392 28.58 -6.13 -13.28
CA CYS A 392 27.52 -5.38 -12.60
C CYS A 392 27.84 -4.76 -11.24
N VAL A 393 29.07 -4.83 -10.78
CA VAL A 393 29.46 -4.36 -9.45
C VAL A 393 30.31 -3.11 -9.56
N CYS A 394 30.01 -2.13 -8.72
CA CYS A 394 30.79 -0.90 -8.59
C CYS A 394 31.90 -1.13 -7.56
N SER A 395 33.15 -0.87 -7.95
CA SER A 395 34.25 -0.77 -6.98
C SER A 395 34.45 0.70 -6.62
N CYS A 396 34.43 1.02 -5.33
CA CYS A 396 34.41 2.42 -4.87
C CYS A 396 35.80 3.01 -4.65
N ARG A 397 35.92 4.32 -4.91
CA ARG A 397 37.06 5.15 -4.46
C ARG A 397 36.95 5.41 -2.96
N ALA A 398 38.03 5.90 -2.36
CA ALA A 398 38.01 6.37 -0.99
C ALA A 398 36.88 7.40 -0.77
N GLY A 399 36.06 7.18 0.25
CA GLY A 399 34.89 8.00 0.56
C GLY A 399 33.56 7.48 -0.01
N GLY A 400 33.58 6.52 -0.95
CA GLY A 400 32.36 5.84 -1.41
C GLY A 400 32.00 4.65 -0.52
N VAL A 401 30.70 4.49 -0.24
CA VAL A 401 30.13 3.44 0.62
C VAL A 401 29.00 2.71 -0.11
N GLY A 402 28.93 1.38 0.10
CA GLY A 402 27.89 0.51 -0.44
C GLY A 402 28.05 0.18 -1.93
N GLU A 403 27.13 -0.64 -2.45
CA GLU A 403 27.16 -1.19 -3.82
C GLU A 403 27.10 -0.12 -4.92
N ALA A 404 26.53 1.06 -4.63
CA ALA A 404 26.42 2.17 -5.57
C ALA A 404 27.50 3.25 -5.38
N CYS A 405 28.49 3.02 -4.50
CA CYS A 405 29.55 3.98 -4.16
C CYS A 405 29.03 5.36 -3.74
N LEU A 406 28.02 5.38 -2.87
CA LEU A 406 27.40 6.62 -2.41
C LEU A 406 28.28 7.34 -1.37
N PRO A 407 28.19 8.67 -1.24
CA PRO A 407 28.95 9.42 -0.23
C PRO A 407 28.63 9.05 1.23
N PHE A 408 27.45 8.50 1.47
CA PHE A 408 26.94 8.15 2.80
C PHE A 408 26.29 6.77 2.75
N ASP A 409 26.30 6.08 3.89
CA ASP A 409 25.57 4.82 4.06
C ASP A 409 24.05 5.08 4.03
N VAL A 410 23.38 4.46 3.07
CA VAL A 410 21.93 4.49 2.92
C VAL A 410 21.44 3.06 2.66
N PRO A 411 20.18 2.74 3.00
CA PRO A 411 19.66 1.40 2.75
C PRO A 411 19.81 1.01 1.27
N PRO A 412 20.23 -0.24 1.00
CA PRO A 412 20.47 -0.70 -0.36
C PRO A 412 19.15 -0.75 -1.15
N ALA A 413 19.25 -0.72 -2.48
CA ALA A 413 18.16 -1.21 -3.31
C ALA A 413 18.10 -2.72 -3.11
N SER A 414 16.92 -3.26 -2.81
CA SER A 414 16.71 -4.70 -2.71
C SER A 414 17.09 -5.34 -4.05
N SER A 415 18.27 -5.92 -4.15
CA SER A 415 18.69 -6.62 -5.36
C SER A 415 17.99 -7.96 -5.40
N GLY A 416 16.89 -8.03 -6.15
CA GLY A 416 16.29 -9.29 -6.56
C GLY A 416 17.26 -10.01 -7.47
N GLY A 417 18.14 -10.83 -6.90
CA GLY A 417 19.08 -11.67 -7.62
C GLY A 417 18.30 -12.67 -8.47
N GLY A 418 18.12 -12.33 -9.75
CA GLY A 418 17.53 -13.17 -10.78
C GLY A 418 18.46 -14.33 -11.15
N GLY A 419 18.63 -15.27 -10.23
CA GLY A 419 19.07 -16.62 -10.58
C GLY A 419 17.82 -17.46 -10.86
N ALA A 420 17.73 -18.06 -12.05
CA ALA A 420 16.81 -19.17 -12.27
C ALA A 420 17.30 -20.34 -11.41
N GLN A 421 16.73 -20.49 -10.22
CA GLN A 421 17.00 -21.67 -9.40
C GLN A 421 16.13 -22.81 -9.91
N ASP A 422 16.72 -24.00 -10.00
CA ASP A 422 16.00 -25.23 -10.30
C ASP A 422 14.81 -25.40 -9.34
N CYS A 423 13.76 -26.11 -9.79
CA CYS A 423 12.61 -26.42 -8.97
C CYS A 423 13.03 -27.02 -7.62
N VAL A 424 12.52 -26.45 -6.53
CA VAL A 424 12.70 -27.02 -5.21
C VAL A 424 12.03 -28.39 -5.22
N SER A 425 12.81 -29.45 -5.05
CA SER A 425 12.30 -30.80 -5.27
C SER A 425 12.74 -31.82 -4.22
N GLY A 426 11.82 -32.74 -3.89
CA GLY A 426 12.09 -33.88 -3.00
C GLY A 426 12.41 -33.53 -1.55
N VAL A 427 12.06 -32.32 -1.10
CA VAL A 427 12.32 -31.83 0.26
C VAL A 427 11.05 -31.76 1.12
N THR A 428 11.23 -31.83 2.44
CA THR A 428 10.16 -31.53 3.41
C THR A 428 10.43 -30.17 4.04
N LEU A 429 9.48 -29.26 3.95
CA LEU A 429 9.51 -27.95 4.58
C LEU A 429 8.75 -28.00 5.90
N THR A 430 9.44 -27.66 6.98
CA THR A 430 8.91 -27.61 8.35
C THR A 430 8.96 -26.21 8.96
N GLU A 431 9.37 -25.21 8.17
CA GLU A 431 9.43 -23.80 8.56
C GLU A 431 8.67 -22.94 7.53
N SER A 432 8.13 -21.80 8.00
CA SER A 432 7.42 -20.84 7.15
C SER A 432 8.38 -20.09 6.24
N VAL A 433 8.00 -19.91 4.98
CA VAL A 433 8.84 -19.28 3.94
C VAL A 433 8.00 -18.33 3.10
N THR A 434 8.57 -17.18 2.75
CA THR A 434 8.02 -16.28 1.73
C THR A 434 8.89 -16.34 0.48
N VAL A 435 8.27 -16.67 -0.66
CA VAL A 435 8.88 -16.68 -1.99
C VAL A 435 8.51 -15.38 -2.70
N GLY A 436 9.53 -14.70 -3.21
CA GLY A 436 9.41 -13.34 -3.71
C GLY A 436 10.74 -12.58 -3.74
N GLY A 437 11.84 -13.24 -4.03
CA GLY A 437 13.16 -12.59 -4.03
C GLY A 437 13.44 -11.79 -5.31
N GLY A 438 12.44 -11.14 -5.92
CA GLY A 438 12.55 -10.59 -7.28
C GLY A 438 12.79 -11.67 -8.34
N GLN A 439 12.33 -12.90 -8.08
CA GLN A 439 12.37 -14.01 -9.03
C GLN A 439 11.08 -14.08 -9.84
N ALA A 440 11.20 -14.41 -11.14
CA ALA A 440 10.05 -14.58 -12.03
C ALA A 440 9.34 -15.94 -11.85
N THR A 441 10.01 -16.92 -11.22
CA THR A 441 9.51 -18.30 -11.11
C THR A 441 9.59 -18.79 -9.67
N ALA A 442 8.49 -19.36 -9.18
CA ALA A 442 8.41 -20.17 -7.97
C ALA A 442 8.00 -21.59 -8.36
N CYS A 443 8.87 -22.58 -8.14
CA CYS A 443 8.61 -23.96 -8.53
C CYS A 443 8.82 -24.94 -7.38
N PHE A 444 7.81 -25.75 -7.11
CA PHE A 444 7.83 -26.84 -6.15
C PHE A 444 7.45 -28.15 -6.84
N ASP A 445 8.32 -29.16 -6.77
CA ASP A 445 8.06 -30.50 -7.30
C ASP A 445 8.29 -31.56 -6.22
N SER A 446 7.26 -32.34 -5.90
CA SER A 446 7.37 -33.41 -4.90
C SER A 446 7.82 -32.90 -3.52
N VAL A 447 7.41 -31.68 -3.15
CA VAL A 447 7.69 -31.05 -1.86
C VAL A 447 6.59 -31.39 -0.85
N VAL A 448 7.00 -31.69 0.38
CA VAL A 448 6.09 -31.93 1.51
C VAL A 448 6.09 -30.72 2.44
N PHE A 449 4.97 -30.01 2.54
CA PHE A 449 4.77 -28.94 3.52
C PHE A 449 4.19 -29.57 4.79
N SER A 450 4.92 -29.50 5.90
CA SER A 450 4.57 -30.25 7.11
C SER A 450 4.49 -29.37 8.36
N GLY A 451 3.36 -29.49 9.06
CA GLY A 451 3.09 -28.76 10.30
C GLY A 451 2.34 -27.44 10.05
N PRO A 452 2.04 -26.67 11.11
CA PRO A 452 1.28 -25.42 11.03
C PRO A 452 2.15 -24.27 10.51
N ILE A 453 2.76 -24.47 9.34
CA ILE A 453 3.62 -23.51 8.64
C ILE A 453 2.83 -22.77 7.58
N THR A 454 3.34 -21.60 7.19
CA THR A 454 2.82 -20.82 6.08
C THR A 454 3.90 -20.67 5.02
N VAL A 455 3.61 -21.15 3.81
CA VAL A 455 4.41 -20.87 2.62
C VAL A 455 3.67 -19.84 1.78
N ALA A 456 4.23 -18.64 1.67
CA ALA A 456 3.65 -17.55 0.91
C ALA A 456 4.39 -17.38 -0.42
N VAL A 457 3.68 -17.40 -1.53
CA VAL A 457 4.15 -16.95 -2.84
C VAL A 457 3.52 -15.59 -3.08
N ASP A 458 4.26 -14.54 -2.72
CA ASP A 458 3.78 -13.17 -2.82
C ASP A 458 4.12 -12.62 -4.21
N LEU A 459 3.08 -12.45 -5.03
CA LEU A 459 3.21 -11.95 -6.41
C LEU A 459 3.73 -10.51 -6.45
N HIS A 460 3.57 -9.73 -5.37
CA HIS A 460 4.13 -8.37 -5.26
C HIS A 460 5.66 -8.40 -5.22
N LEU A 461 6.22 -9.42 -4.59
CA LEU A 461 7.65 -9.58 -4.37
C LEU A 461 8.34 -10.32 -5.54
N MET A 462 7.59 -10.90 -6.48
CA MET A 462 8.14 -11.53 -7.67
C MET A 462 8.65 -10.48 -8.69
N ASP A 463 9.36 -10.94 -9.73
CA ASP A 463 9.93 -10.03 -10.72
C ASP A 463 8.87 -9.34 -11.61
N ALA A 464 8.47 -8.14 -11.25
CA ALA A 464 7.50 -7.34 -11.99
C ALA A 464 7.95 -6.94 -13.41
N PHE A 465 9.20 -7.21 -13.79
CA PHE A 465 9.76 -6.88 -15.10
C PHE A 465 10.01 -8.10 -15.98
N ALA A 466 9.69 -9.31 -15.48
CA ALA A 466 9.68 -10.51 -16.28
C ALA A 466 8.54 -10.52 -17.31
N ASP A 467 8.65 -11.42 -18.28
CA ASP A 467 7.60 -11.63 -19.30
C ASP A 467 6.32 -12.21 -18.66
N ALA A 468 6.48 -13.12 -17.70
CA ALA A 468 5.40 -13.76 -16.95
C ALA A 468 5.88 -14.14 -15.54
N LEU A 469 4.96 -14.21 -14.58
CA LEU A 469 5.20 -14.81 -13.28
C LEU A 469 4.77 -16.29 -13.31
N ASN A 470 5.68 -17.21 -13.05
CA ASN A 470 5.37 -18.64 -13.06
C ASN A 470 5.33 -19.18 -11.64
N VAL A 471 4.18 -19.72 -11.21
CA VAL A 471 4.03 -20.41 -9.93
C VAL A 471 3.60 -21.83 -10.21
N THR A 472 4.46 -22.80 -9.93
CA THR A 472 4.21 -24.21 -10.26
C THR A 472 4.30 -25.11 -9.04
N LEU A 473 3.28 -25.94 -8.86
CA LEU A 473 3.23 -26.98 -7.85
C LEU A 473 2.90 -28.30 -8.54
N ARG A 474 3.82 -29.27 -8.43
CA ARG A 474 3.68 -30.61 -8.98
C ARG A 474 3.92 -31.64 -7.89
N HIS A 475 3.04 -32.62 -7.77
CA HIS A 475 3.19 -33.74 -6.81
C HIS A 475 3.42 -33.29 -5.35
N CYS A 476 3.00 -32.07 -5.00
CA CYS A 476 3.24 -31.51 -3.67
C CYS A 476 2.23 -32.06 -2.67
N VAL A 477 2.67 -32.20 -1.42
CA VAL A 477 1.86 -32.72 -0.31
C VAL A 477 1.78 -31.70 0.81
N LEU A 478 0.57 -31.31 1.21
CA LEU A 478 0.33 -30.41 2.34
C LEU A 478 -0.22 -31.22 3.52
N VAL A 479 0.48 -31.26 4.65
CA VAL A 479 0.11 -32.07 5.82
C VAL A 479 0.20 -31.30 7.13
N GLY A 480 -0.65 -31.67 8.10
CA GLY A 480 -0.51 -31.22 9.48
C GLY A 480 -0.80 -29.73 9.68
N GLY A 481 -1.76 -29.17 8.94
CA GLY A 481 -2.16 -27.77 9.09
C GLY A 481 -1.43 -26.77 8.21
N SER A 482 -0.55 -27.23 7.31
CA SER A 482 0.25 -26.35 6.47
C SER A 482 -0.61 -25.47 5.56
N GLN A 483 -0.23 -24.21 5.40
CA GLN A 483 -0.94 -23.25 4.55
C GLN A 483 -0.04 -22.82 3.39
N LEU A 484 -0.55 -22.93 2.17
CA LEU A 484 0.07 -22.36 0.98
C LEU A 484 -0.73 -21.12 0.56
N ARG A 485 -0.13 -19.94 0.63
CA ARG A 485 -0.77 -18.67 0.26
C ARG A 485 -0.17 -18.17 -1.05
N ILE A 486 -0.99 -17.93 -2.07
CA ILE A 486 -0.54 -17.38 -3.36
C ILE A 486 -1.36 -16.12 -3.64
N GLY A 487 -0.70 -15.00 -3.93
CA GLY A 487 -1.37 -13.73 -4.21
C GLY A 487 -0.64 -12.55 -3.59
N GLY A 488 -1.39 -11.58 -3.05
CA GLY A 488 -0.82 -10.44 -2.33
C GLY A 488 -0.98 -9.08 -2.99
N LEU A 489 -1.52 -9.03 -4.20
CA LEU A 489 -1.68 -7.77 -4.93
C LEU A 489 -2.99 -7.06 -4.59
N SER A 490 -2.90 -5.73 -4.50
CA SER A 490 -4.07 -4.86 -4.63
C SER A 490 -4.54 -4.83 -6.10
N GLU A 491 -5.80 -4.45 -6.33
CA GLU A 491 -6.33 -4.29 -7.70
C GLU A 491 -5.49 -3.29 -8.52
N SER A 492 -5.08 -2.17 -7.91
CA SER A 492 -4.25 -1.17 -8.57
C SER A 492 -2.83 -1.67 -8.89
N THR A 493 -2.23 -2.47 -8.01
CA THR A 493 -0.89 -3.05 -8.25
C THR A 493 -0.95 -4.19 -9.27
N ALA A 494 -2.07 -4.92 -9.36
CA ALA A 494 -2.25 -6.00 -10.35
C ALA A 494 -2.13 -5.54 -11.81
N HIS A 495 -2.31 -4.25 -12.09
CA HIS A 495 -2.06 -3.64 -13.41
C HIS A 495 -0.58 -3.39 -13.72
N LEU A 496 0.29 -3.41 -12.70
CA LEU A 496 1.73 -3.11 -12.81
C LEU A 496 2.62 -4.35 -12.87
N VAL A 497 2.02 -5.52 -12.68
CA VAL A 497 2.73 -6.81 -12.60
C VAL A 497 2.41 -7.61 -13.88
N PRO A 498 3.35 -8.41 -14.41
CA PRO A 498 3.07 -9.26 -15.57
C PRO A 498 2.02 -10.31 -15.24
N HIS A 499 1.42 -10.87 -16.29
CA HIS A 499 0.47 -11.96 -16.14
C HIS A 499 1.10 -13.13 -15.37
N ALA A 500 0.31 -13.75 -14.51
CA ALA A 500 0.73 -14.88 -13.69
C ALA A 500 0.18 -16.19 -14.26
N LEU A 501 1.03 -17.21 -14.31
CA LEU A 501 0.73 -18.59 -14.66
C LEU A 501 0.86 -19.42 -13.39
N VAL A 502 -0.24 -19.60 -12.68
CA VAL A 502 -0.30 -20.42 -11.45
C VAL A 502 -0.81 -21.81 -11.82
N ASN A 503 0.05 -22.82 -11.73
CA ASN A 503 -0.27 -24.18 -12.12
C ASN A 503 -0.04 -25.17 -10.96
N MET A 504 -1.15 -25.69 -10.42
CA MET A 504 -1.18 -26.65 -9.34
C MET A 504 -1.71 -27.98 -9.88
N THR A 505 -0.83 -28.98 -10.00
CA THR A 505 -1.17 -30.31 -10.54
C THR A 505 -0.74 -31.42 -9.60
N ASN A 506 -1.59 -32.44 -9.47
CA ASN A 506 -1.33 -33.59 -8.61
C ASN A 506 -1.01 -33.18 -7.16
N VAL A 507 -1.66 -32.12 -6.66
CA VAL A 507 -1.47 -31.66 -5.28
C VAL A 507 -2.33 -32.51 -4.36
N THR A 508 -1.73 -33.01 -3.28
CA THR A 508 -2.44 -33.77 -2.25
C THR A 508 -2.43 -32.98 -0.95
N SER A 509 -3.59 -32.64 -0.40
CA SER A 509 -3.69 -32.01 0.91
C SER A 509 -4.36 -32.95 1.91
N LEU A 510 -3.73 -33.14 3.07
CA LEU A 510 -4.21 -33.87 4.23
C LEU A 510 -4.17 -32.94 5.43
N GLU A 511 -5.25 -32.20 5.66
CA GLU A 511 -5.38 -31.16 6.68
C GLU A 511 -4.62 -29.85 6.36
N GLY A 512 -4.10 -29.70 5.15
CA GLY A 512 -3.53 -28.44 4.67
C GLY A 512 -4.54 -27.56 3.91
N THR A 513 -4.22 -26.28 3.78
CA THR A 513 -5.09 -25.29 3.13
C THR A 513 -4.34 -24.54 2.03
N ILE A 514 -4.93 -24.45 0.84
CA ILE A 514 -4.47 -23.55 -0.21
C ILE A 514 -5.28 -22.26 -0.10
N VAL A 515 -4.61 -21.11 -0.08
CA VAL A 515 -5.22 -19.78 0.02
C VAL A 515 -4.80 -18.98 -1.21
N LEU A 516 -5.79 -18.53 -1.99
CA LEU A 516 -5.59 -17.54 -3.03
C LEU A 516 -6.12 -16.22 -2.52
N HIS A 517 -5.32 -15.15 -2.55
CA HIS A 517 -5.72 -13.88 -1.98
C HIS A 517 -5.35 -12.63 -2.80
N GLY A 518 -6.23 -11.63 -2.75
CA GLY A 518 -6.06 -10.37 -3.48
C GLY A 518 -6.34 -10.47 -4.99
N ALA A 519 -5.89 -9.48 -5.74
CA ALA A 519 -6.11 -9.42 -7.19
C ALA A 519 -5.08 -10.26 -7.96
N MET A 520 -5.56 -11.03 -8.94
CA MET A 520 -4.67 -11.66 -9.91
C MET A 520 -4.23 -10.63 -10.96
N PRO A 521 -2.97 -10.64 -11.43
CA PRO A 521 -2.54 -9.77 -12.52
C PRO A 521 -3.41 -9.94 -13.77
N LEU A 522 -3.46 -8.93 -14.62
CA LEU A 522 -4.30 -9.00 -15.82
C LEU A 522 -3.84 -10.12 -16.75
N ASN A 523 -4.80 -10.78 -17.42
CA ASN A 523 -4.55 -11.86 -18.38
C ASN A 523 -3.85 -13.09 -17.77
N SER A 524 -4.02 -13.31 -16.46
CA SER A 524 -3.43 -14.45 -15.75
C SER A 524 -4.20 -15.75 -15.99
N SER A 525 -3.56 -16.87 -15.67
CA SER A 525 -4.21 -18.18 -15.55
C SER A 525 -3.89 -18.84 -14.22
N VAL A 526 -4.92 -19.42 -13.61
CA VAL A 526 -4.82 -20.20 -12.37
C VAL A 526 -5.44 -21.56 -12.64
N LEU A 527 -4.62 -22.61 -12.65
CA LEU A 527 -5.03 -23.99 -12.87
C LEU A 527 -4.84 -24.81 -11.59
N LEU A 528 -5.91 -25.46 -11.14
CA LEU A 528 -5.86 -26.53 -10.13
C LEU A 528 -6.40 -27.82 -10.74
N ALA A 529 -5.54 -28.79 -11.02
CA ALA A 529 -5.91 -30.01 -11.73
C ALA A 529 -5.44 -31.29 -11.05
N ASN A 530 -6.21 -32.38 -11.25
CA ASN A 530 -5.85 -33.73 -10.80
C ASN A 530 -5.48 -33.81 -9.32
N SER A 531 -6.09 -32.99 -8.48
CA SER A 531 -5.67 -32.78 -7.08
C SER A 531 -6.68 -33.36 -6.10
N THR A 532 -6.20 -33.82 -4.95
CA THR A 532 -7.05 -34.33 -3.86
C THR A 532 -6.81 -33.51 -2.62
N LEU A 533 -7.78 -32.67 -2.25
CA LEU A 533 -7.66 -31.77 -1.11
C LEU A 533 -8.61 -32.19 0.00
N ARG A 534 -8.06 -32.58 1.14
CA ARG A 534 -8.84 -32.99 2.31
C ARG A 534 -8.51 -32.09 3.50
N ALA A 535 -9.55 -31.62 4.16
CA ALA A 535 -9.41 -30.85 5.39
C ALA A 535 -10.54 -31.19 6.38
N THR A 536 -10.26 -31.00 7.66
CA THR A 536 -11.24 -31.11 8.74
C THR A 536 -11.17 -29.88 9.63
N VAL A 537 -12.28 -29.58 10.32
CA VAL A 537 -12.35 -28.44 11.26
C VAL A 537 -11.28 -28.53 12.37
N GLY A 538 -10.87 -29.73 12.75
CA GLY A 538 -9.84 -29.95 13.77
C GLY A 538 -8.41 -30.01 13.23
N GLY A 539 -8.21 -30.39 11.96
CA GLY A 539 -6.88 -30.54 11.37
C GLY A 539 -6.41 -29.35 10.55
N SER A 540 -7.31 -28.61 9.89
CA SER A 540 -6.93 -27.35 9.24
C SER A 540 -6.64 -26.28 10.29
N HIS A 541 -5.49 -25.63 10.17
CA HIS A 541 -5.07 -24.53 11.04
C HIS A 541 -5.40 -23.14 10.44
N TYR A 542 -6.27 -23.08 9.42
CA TYR A 542 -6.71 -21.81 8.85
C TYR A 542 -7.50 -20.98 9.89
N VAL A 543 -7.16 -19.70 9.99
CA VAL A 543 -7.85 -18.74 10.86
C VAL A 543 -8.49 -17.66 9.98
N PRO A 544 -9.83 -17.52 10.00
CA PRO A 544 -10.52 -16.44 9.30
C PRO A 544 -10.01 -15.07 9.72
N THR A 545 -9.88 -14.18 8.75
CA THR A 545 -9.43 -12.79 8.96
C THR A 545 -10.55 -11.78 8.77
N THR A 546 -11.76 -12.26 8.44
CA THR A 546 -12.97 -11.43 8.34
C THR A 546 -13.35 -10.87 9.73
N PRO A 547 -13.55 -9.54 9.88
CA PRO A 547 -13.93 -8.92 11.14
C PRO A 547 -15.19 -9.54 11.76
N GLY A 548 -15.15 -9.85 13.05
CA GLY A 548 -16.24 -10.49 13.80
C GLY A 548 -16.31 -12.01 13.67
N HIS A 549 -15.45 -12.61 12.84
CA HIS A 549 -15.37 -14.07 12.64
C HIS A 549 -14.06 -14.68 13.14
N GLU A 550 -13.24 -13.94 13.88
CA GLU A 550 -11.88 -14.33 14.30
C GLU A 550 -11.87 -15.57 15.21
N LYS A 551 -12.97 -15.79 15.95
CA LYS A 551 -13.16 -16.96 16.83
C LYS A 551 -13.75 -18.17 16.10
N SER A 552 -14.15 -18.01 14.84
CA SER A 552 -14.78 -19.07 14.07
C SER A 552 -13.74 -20.08 13.60
N ARG A 553 -14.06 -21.37 13.68
CA ARG A 553 -13.20 -22.45 13.19
C ARG A 553 -13.85 -23.12 11.98
N TYR A 554 -13.13 -23.10 10.87
CA TYR A 554 -13.51 -23.77 9.62
C TYR A 554 -12.38 -24.71 9.21
N GLY A 555 -12.71 -25.77 8.48
CA GLY A 555 -11.74 -26.71 7.93
C GLY A 555 -11.59 -26.61 6.41
N PRO A 556 -11.22 -25.47 5.82
CA PRO A 556 -11.18 -25.33 4.37
C PRO A 556 -10.00 -26.04 3.72
N ALA A 557 -10.30 -26.68 2.60
CA ALA A 557 -9.29 -27.20 1.68
C ALA A 557 -8.76 -26.09 0.75
N LEU A 558 -9.65 -25.18 0.33
CA LEU A 558 -9.34 -24.01 -0.47
C LEU A 558 -9.96 -22.76 0.17
N VAL A 559 -9.21 -21.67 0.21
CA VAL A 559 -9.69 -20.36 0.61
C VAL A 559 -9.49 -19.38 -0.54
N LEU A 560 -10.54 -18.62 -0.85
CA LEU A 560 -10.50 -17.50 -1.77
C LEU A 560 -10.75 -16.23 -0.97
N ASP A 561 -9.71 -15.43 -0.82
CA ASP A 561 -9.66 -14.31 0.10
C ASP A 561 -9.50 -12.98 -0.63
N GLY A 562 -10.61 -12.27 -0.86
CA GLY A 562 -10.64 -11.02 -1.61
C GLY A 562 -10.20 -11.21 -3.06
N VAL A 563 -10.44 -12.39 -3.64
CA VAL A 563 -9.95 -12.74 -4.98
C VAL A 563 -10.64 -11.88 -6.03
N ARG A 564 -9.83 -11.15 -6.81
CA ARG A 564 -10.27 -10.41 -8.00
C ARG A 564 -9.62 -11.00 -9.24
N LEU A 565 -10.44 -11.56 -10.12
CA LEU A 565 -10.03 -12.03 -11.44
C LEU A 565 -10.23 -10.89 -12.43
N LEU A 566 -9.15 -10.45 -13.08
CA LEU A 566 -9.11 -9.34 -14.03
C LEU A 566 -8.62 -9.89 -15.37
N SER A 567 -9.53 -10.12 -16.32
CA SER A 567 -9.23 -10.89 -17.55
C SER A 567 -8.52 -12.23 -17.27
N THR A 568 -8.80 -12.85 -16.13
CA THR A 568 -8.06 -14.00 -15.60
C THR A 568 -8.89 -15.26 -15.72
N TRP A 569 -8.23 -16.37 -16.06
CA TRP A 569 -8.85 -17.68 -16.16
C TRP A 569 -8.49 -18.53 -14.95
N PHE A 570 -9.45 -18.73 -14.05
CA PHE A 570 -9.37 -19.70 -12.98
C PHE A 570 -10.07 -20.98 -13.41
N VAL A 571 -9.31 -22.07 -13.51
CA VAL A 571 -9.81 -23.39 -13.89
C VAL A 571 -9.47 -24.41 -12.80
N MET A 572 -10.50 -25.05 -12.25
CA MET A 572 -10.37 -26.23 -11.41
C MET A 572 -10.92 -27.43 -12.16
N THR A 573 -10.13 -28.49 -12.33
CA THR A 573 -10.59 -29.67 -13.07
C THR A 573 -10.10 -31.00 -12.50
N ARG A 574 -10.89 -32.07 -12.66
CA ARG A 574 -10.54 -33.45 -12.23
C ARG A 574 -10.01 -33.52 -10.80
N SER A 575 -10.60 -32.73 -9.91
CA SER A 575 -10.11 -32.56 -8.54
C SER A 575 -11.18 -32.94 -7.53
N THR A 576 -10.73 -33.49 -6.40
CA THR A 576 -11.60 -33.93 -5.31
C THR A 576 -11.35 -33.08 -4.08
N LEU A 577 -12.41 -32.50 -3.50
CA LEU A 577 -12.36 -31.74 -2.26
C LEU A 577 -13.20 -32.44 -1.20
N VAL A 578 -12.61 -32.70 -0.03
CA VAL A 578 -13.28 -33.38 1.09
C VAL A 578 -13.16 -32.54 2.36
N CYS A 579 -14.29 -32.27 3.00
CA CYS A 579 -14.37 -31.43 4.19
C CYS A 579 -15.14 -32.15 5.32
N GLY A 580 -14.48 -32.41 6.45
CA GLY A 580 -15.10 -33.01 7.64
C GLY A 580 -15.22 -32.07 8.86
N GLY A 581 -16.33 -32.14 9.59
CA GLY A 581 -16.59 -31.41 10.84
C GLY A 581 -17.89 -30.58 10.79
N GLY A 582 -18.46 -30.27 11.97
CA GLY A 582 -19.77 -29.61 12.10
C GLY A 582 -19.87 -28.19 11.50
N SER A 583 -18.74 -27.53 11.24
CA SER A 583 -18.65 -26.22 10.59
C SER A 583 -17.88 -26.25 9.26
N CYS A 584 -17.72 -27.42 8.63
CA CYS A 584 -16.81 -27.55 7.50
C CYS A 584 -17.31 -26.86 6.21
N ALA A 585 -16.44 -26.06 5.58
CA ALA A 585 -16.66 -25.49 4.25
C ALA A 585 -15.49 -25.90 3.35
N ALA A 586 -15.72 -26.67 2.29
CA ALA A 586 -14.63 -27.17 1.45
C ALA A 586 -13.86 -26.03 0.76
N ILE A 587 -14.62 -25.03 0.29
CA ILE A 587 -14.13 -23.76 -0.24
C ILE A 587 -14.67 -22.65 0.67
N LEU A 588 -13.79 -21.87 1.27
CA LEU A 588 -14.16 -20.73 2.10
C LEU A 588 -13.86 -19.43 1.36
N LEU A 589 -14.81 -18.50 1.36
CA LEU A 589 -14.64 -17.18 0.77
C LEU A 589 -14.58 -16.11 1.87
N GLU A 590 -13.55 -15.27 1.80
CA GLU A 590 -13.42 -14.07 2.62
C GLU A 590 -13.33 -12.84 1.70
N ARG A 591 -13.79 -11.68 2.18
CA ARG A 591 -13.67 -10.38 1.47
C ARG A 591 -14.18 -10.35 0.01
N GLY A 592 -15.06 -11.28 -0.35
CA GLY A 592 -15.73 -11.39 -1.65
C GLY A 592 -14.92 -12.06 -2.76
N LEU A 593 -15.63 -12.50 -3.80
CA LEU A 593 -15.09 -13.05 -5.04
C LEU A 593 -15.58 -12.21 -6.23
N GLY A 594 -14.65 -11.56 -6.93
CA GLY A 594 -14.94 -10.78 -8.14
C GLY A 594 -14.41 -11.45 -9.39
N VAL A 595 -15.29 -11.72 -10.35
CA VAL A 595 -14.95 -12.23 -11.69
C VAL A 595 -15.27 -11.11 -12.69
N ASN A 596 -14.25 -10.38 -13.13
CA ASN A 596 -14.42 -9.12 -13.87
C ASN A 596 -13.56 -9.07 -15.15
N LEU A 597 -13.89 -8.17 -16.07
CA LEU A 597 -13.15 -7.93 -17.32
C LEU A 597 -13.02 -9.20 -18.20
N SER A 598 -14.14 -9.84 -18.54
CA SER A 598 -14.14 -11.09 -19.33
C SER A 598 -13.33 -12.23 -18.70
N SER A 599 -13.32 -12.28 -17.37
CA SER A 599 -12.68 -13.36 -16.60
C SER A 599 -13.52 -14.63 -16.62
N VAL A 600 -12.88 -15.75 -16.31
CA VAL A 600 -13.52 -17.07 -16.24
C VAL A 600 -13.20 -17.70 -14.90
N PHE A 601 -14.22 -18.10 -14.16
CA PHE A 601 -14.11 -19.04 -13.03
C PHE A 601 -14.82 -20.33 -13.43
N TYR A 602 -14.06 -21.41 -13.60
CA TYR A 602 -14.55 -22.65 -14.19
C TYR A 602 -14.19 -23.85 -13.30
N MET A 603 -15.20 -24.62 -12.90
CA MET A 603 -15.04 -25.90 -12.19
C MET A 603 -15.61 -27.02 -13.06
N ASP A 604 -14.79 -27.99 -13.44
CA ASP A 604 -15.18 -29.09 -14.33
C ASP A 604 -14.71 -30.46 -13.86
N ASN A 605 -15.60 -31.45 -13.88
CA ASN A 605 -15.29 -32.81 -13.44
C ASN A 605 -14.70 -32.83 -12.02
N CYS A 606 -15.26 -32.00 -11.14
CA CYS A 606 -14.86 -31.90 -9.73
C CYS A 606 -15.83 -32.68 -8.84
N ALA A 607 -15.29 -33.37 -7.84
CA ALA A 607 -16.06 -34.05 -6.81
C ALA A 607 -15.87 -33.31 -5.48
N VAL A 608 -16.94 -32.78 -4.90
CA VAL A 608 -16.84 -32.06 -3.61
C VAL A 608 -17.75 -32.71 -2.59
N ASN A 609 -17.18 -33.16 -1.47
CA ASN A 609 -17.92 -33.78 -0.38
C ASN A 609 -17.65 -33.01 0.92
N SER A 610 -18.67 -32.39 1.48
CA SER A 610 -18.57 -31.62 2.72
C SER A 610 -19.69 -32.00 3.67
N GLN A 611 -19.43 -31.99 4.97
CA GLN A 611 -20.49 -32.22 5.95
C GLN A 611 -21.50 -31.07 6.02
N MET A 612 -21.07 -29.82 5.74
CA MET A 612 -21.89 -28.64 6.03
C MET A 612 -22.06 -27.71 4.83
N HIS A 613 -20.97 -27.20 4.27
CA HIS A 613 -20.99 -26.29 3.13
C HIS A 613 -19.99 -26.70 2.05
N VAL A 614 -20.35 -26.54 0.77
CA VAL A 614 -19.38 -26.69 -0.32
C VAL A 614 -18.54 -25.42 -0.44
N MET A 615 -19.19 -24.31 -0.79
CA MET A 615 -18.63 -22.97 -0.90
C MET A 615 -19.35 -22.03 0.08
N TYR A 616 -18.64 -21.53 1.08
CA TYR A 616 -19.22 -20.70 2.14
C TYR A 616 -18.53 -19.34 2.21
N ALA A 617 -19.28 -18.27 2.05
CA ALA A 617 -18.77 -16.90 2.10
C ALA A 617 -19.04 -16.26 3.47
N LEU A 618 -17.97 -15.82 4.14
CA LEU A 618 -18.05 -15.11 5.42
C LEU A 618 -18.40 -13.64 5.16
N ALA A 619 -19.69 -13.31 5.29
CA ALA A 619 -20.21 -11.96 5.04
C ALA A 619 -19.69 -11.36 3.71
N SER A 620 -19.60 -12.20 2.68
CA SER A 620 -18.86 -11.93 1.45
C SER A 620 -19.75 -12.17 0.23
N ASP A 621 -19.54 -11.35 -0.80
CA ASP A 621 -20.38 -11.31 -1.99
C ASP A 621 -19.72 -12.02 -3.19
N LEU A 622 -20.55 -12.48 -4.11
CA LEU A 622 -20.12 -12.93 -5.43
C LEU A 622 -20.53 -11.88 -6.47
N ARG A 623 -19.55 -11.41 -7.25
CA ARG A 623 -19.80 -10.51 -8.37
C ARG A 623 -19.20 -11.05 -9.66
N VAL A 624 -20.04 -11.23 -10.69
CA VAL A 624 -19.63 -11.64 -12.04
C VAL A 624 -20.04 -10.53 -13.00
N SER A 625 -19.06 -9.82 -13.55
CA SER A 625 -19.28 -8.56 -14.27
C SER A 625 -18.49 -8.46 -15.57
N SER A 626 -18.93 -7.57 -16.45
CA SER A 626 -18.19 -7.18 -17.68
C SER A 626 -17.86 -8.36 -18.61
N GLY A 627 -18.88 -9.12 -19.01
CA GLY A 627 -18.76 -10.25 -19.95
C GLY A 627 -18.05 -11.47 -19.35
N SER A 628 -18.04 -11.60 -18.03
CA SER A 628 -17.34 -12.68 -17.34
C SER A 628 -18.22 -13.92 -17.17
N VAL A 629 -17.59 -15.06 -16.90
CA VAL A 629 -18.28 -16.35 -16.75
C VAL A 629 -17.89 -17.02 -15.43
N PHE A 630 -18.89 -17.35 -14.62
CA PHE A 630 -18.77 -18.28 -13.50
C PHE A 630 -19.53 -19.56 -13.86
N SER A 631 -18.84 -20.71 -13.85
CA SER A 631 -19.39 -21.94 -14.40
C SER A 631 -18.97 -23.18 -13.63
N ILE A 632 -19.96 -24.00 -13.27
CA ILE A 632 -19.77 -25.34 -12.68
C ILE A 632 -20.33 -26.36 -13.67
N GLN A 633 -19.50 -27.31 -14.10
CA GLN A 633 -19.88 -28.31 -15.10
C GLN A 633 -19.42 -29.71 -14.71
N ASN A 634 -20.16 -30.73 -15.17
CA ASN A 634 -19.81 -32.15 -15.04
C ASN A 634 -19.37 -32.56 -13.62
N SER A 635 -19.89 -31.90 -12.59
CA SER A 635 -19.39 -32.00 -11.23
C SER A 635 -20.37 -32.75 -10.34
N SER A 636 -19.87 -33.37 -9.28
CA SER A 636 -20.69 -34.07 -8.27
C SER A 636 -20.44 -33.50 -6.90
N TRP A 637 -21.44 -32.84 -6.33
CA TRP A 637 -21.32 -32.13 -5.06
C TRP A 637 -22.26 -32.72 -4.01
N SER A 638 -21.73 -32.99 -2.81
CA SER A 638 -22.48 -33.50 -1.69
C SER A 638 -22.27 -32.65 -0.44
N ALA A 639 -23.37 -32.19 0.14
CA ALA A 639 -23.44 -31.52 1.44
C ALA A 639 -24.74 -31.91 2.16
N PRO A 640 -24.84 -33.14 2.70
CA PRO A 640 -26.08 -33.74 3.17
C PRO A 640 -26.47 -33.28 4.59
N SER A 641 -26.30 -31.99 4.89
CA SER A 641 -26.70 -31.43 6.18
C SER A 641 -28.22 -31.48 6.34
N THR A 642 -28.69 -31.84 7.54
CA THR A 642 -30.10 -31.78 7.91
C THR A 642 -30.48 -30.45 8.56
N GLU A 643 -29.54 -29.51 8.65
CA GLU A 643 -29.75 -28.20 9.27
C GLU A 643 -30.24 -27.15 8.26
N TYR A 644 -30.98 -26.18 8.79
CA TYR A 644 -31.45 -25.04 8.03
C TYR A 644 -30.28 -24.14 7.61
N TYR A 645 -30.35 -23.56 6.41
CA TYR A 645 -29.32 -22.68 5.84
C TYR A 645 -27.95 -23.32 5.54
N LYS A 646 -27.91 -24.64 5.37
CA LYS A 646 -26.70 -25.39 5.03
C LYS A 646 -26.81 -25.97 3.61
N GLY A 647 -25.94 -25.51 2.72
CA GLY A 647 -26.09 -25.72 1.28
C GLY A 647 -24.76 -25.73 0.54
N ALA A 648 -24.83 -25.82 -0.79
CA ALA A 648 -23.64 -25.83 -1.62
C ALA A 648 -22.95 -24.47 -1.62
N CYS A 649 -23.55 -23.45 -2.23
CA CYS A 649 -23.00 -22.11 -2.34
C CYS A 649 -23.78 -21.15 -1.44
N VAL A 650 -23.11 -20.50 -0.49
CA VAL A 650 -23.72 -19.52 0.42
C VAL A 650 -22.98 -18.20 0.35
N PHE A 651 -23.64 -17.16 -0.15
CA PHE A 651 -23.10 -15.81 -0.32
C PHE A 651 -23.92 -14.77 0.44
N GLY A 652 -23.32 -13.60 0.66
CA GLY A 652 -24.02 -12.36 1.02
C GLY A 652 -24.91 -11.94 -0.13
N ASP A 653 -24.43 -11.07 -1.01
CA ASP A 653 -25.11 -10.69 -2.24
C ASP A 653 -24.49 -11.40 -3.46
N VAL A 654 -25.34 -11.72 -4.44
CA VAL A 654 -24.93 -12.28 -5.74
C VAL A 654 -25.34 -11.31 -6.83
N VAL A 655 -24.35 -10.82 -7.57
CA VAL A 655 -24.54 -9.87 -8.68
C VAL A 655 -23.96 -10.45 -9.96
N VAL A 656 -24.77 -10.52 -11.01
CA VAL A 656 -24.37 -10.89 -12.36
C VAL A 656 -24.75 -9.75 -13.30
N ASP A 657 -23.76 -9.00 -13.80
CA ASP A 657 -24.00 -7.78 -14.57
C ASP A 657 -23.17 -7.71 -15.87
N GLY A 658 -23.53 -6.78 -16.77
CA GLY A 658 -22.72 -6.43 -17.93
C GLY A 658 -22.51 -7.57 -18.94
N GLY A 659 -23.57 -8.29 -19.30
CA GLY A 659 -23.51 -9.40 -20.26
C GLY A 659 -22.80 -10.65 -19.73
N SER A 660 -22.76 -10.83 -18.41
CA SER A 660 -22.05 -11.93 -17.76
C SER A 660 -22.93 -13.16 -17.58
N VAL A 661 -22.31 -14.31 -17.28
CA VAL A 661 -22.99 -15.60 -17.14
C VAL A 661 -22.63 -16.28 -15.83
N LEU A 662 -23.65 -16.64 -15.06
CA LEU A 662 -23.56 -17.58 -13.93
C LEU A 662 -24.28 -18.88 -14.31
N GLN A 663 -23.53 -19.96 -14.50
CA GLN A 663 -24.10 -21.22 -15.00
C GLN A 663 -23.71 -22.47 -14.19
N VAL A 664 -24.65 -23.40 -14.13
CA VAL A 664 -24.48 -24.73 -13.55
C VAL A 664 -25.03 -25.76 -14.54
N MET A 665 -24.19 -26.67 -15.01
CA MET A 665 -24.54 -27.59 -16.09
C MET A 665 -24.11 -29.03 -15.84
N SER A 666 -24.89 -29.99 -16.32
CA SER A 666 -24.51 -31.42 -16.38
C SER A 666 -23.97 -31.99 -15.05
N SER A 667 -24.46 -31.48 -13.92
CA SER A 667 -23.90 -31.75 -12.59
C SER A 667 -24.91 -32.42 -11.66
N GLU A 668 -24.42 -33.19 -10.69
CA GLU A 668 -25.22 -33.85 -9.66
C GLU A 668 -25.00 -33.18 -8.30
N PHE A 669 -26.09 -32.83 -7.62
CA PHE A 669 -26.07 -32.17 -6.33
C PHE A 669 -26.87 -32.95 -5.30
N ARG A 670 -26.23 -33.40 -4.22
CA ARG A 670 -26.85 -34.06 -3.06
C ARG A 670 -26.70 -33.18 -1.83
N LEU A 671 -27.68 -32.32 -1.63
CA LEU A 671 -27.62 -31.21 -0.70
C LEU A 671 -28.72 -31.31 0.36
N GLY A 672 -28.44 -30.72 1.51
CA GLY A 672 -29.41 -30.47 2.56
C GLY A 672 -30.45 -29.46 2.11
N PHE A 673 -30.10 -28.18 2.24
CA PHE A 673 -31.03 -27.08 2.11
C PHE A 673 -31.10 -26.47 0.70
N ALA A 674 -30.00 -25.94 0.18
CA ALA A 674 -30.01 -25.18 -1.08
C ALA A 674 -28.73 -25.35 -1.92
N MET A 675 -28.84 -25.22 -3.26
CA MET A 675 -27.66 -25.15 -4.13
C MET A 675 -27.02 -23.75 -4.11
N LEU A 676 -27.79 -22.69 -4.37
CA LEU A 676 -27.34 -21.31 -4.27
C LEU A 676 -28.15 -20.58 -3.20
N MET A 677 -27.47 -19.98 -2.24
CA MET A 677 -28.05 -19.13 -1.22
C MET A 677 -27.48 -17.73 -1.30
N ALA A 678 -28.35 -16.73 -1.23
CA ALA A 678 -27.96 -15.33 -1.16
C ALA A 678 -28.96 -14.53 -0.32
N LYS A 679 -28.51 -13.40 0.22
CA LYS A 679 -29.37 -12.35 0.77
C LYS A 679 -30.13 -11.64 -0.35
N THR A 680 -29.42 -11.25 -1.41
CA THR A 680 -30.00 -10.71 -2.64
C THR A 680 -29.37 -11.34 -3.88
N LEU A 681 -30.16 -11.46 -4.94
CA LEU A 681 -29.75 -11.95 -6.25
C LEU A 681 -30.13 -10.93 -7.31
N THR A 682 -29.13 -10.33 -7.94
CA THR A 682 -29.31 -9.30 -8.97
C THR A 682 -28.69 -9.76 -10.28
N VAL A 683 -29.50 -9.82 -11.34
CA VAL A 683 -29.06 -10.18 -12.70
C VAL A 683 -29.49 -9.07 -13.66
N THR A 684 -28.52 -8.32 -14.19
CA THR A 684 -28.77 -7.09 -14.96
C THR A 684 -27.83 -6.95 -16.17
N GLY A 685 -28.04 -5.92 -17.00
CA GLY A 685 -27.22 -5.66 -18.18
C GLY A 685 -27.17 -6.80 -19.20
N GLY A 686 -28.29 -7.47 -19.49
CA GLY A 686 -28.36 -8.59 -20.44
C GLY A 686 -27.66 -9.87 -19.98
N SER A 687 -27.49 -10.05 -18.67
CA SER A 687 -26.77 -11.19 -18.08
C SER A 687 -27.64 -12.43 -17.93
N TRP A 688 -26.99 -13.58 -17.71
CA TRP A 688 -27.64 -14.89 -17.70
C TRP A 688 -27.37 -15.66 -16.42
N LEU A 689 -28.46 -16.16 -15.81
CA LEU A 689 -28.42 -17.22 -14.80
C LEU A 689 -28.91 -18.53 -15.44
N VAL A 690 -28.10 -19.59 -15.40
CA VAL A 690 -28.38 -20.83 -16.14
C VAL A 690 -28.26 -22.06 -15.26
N HIS A 691 -29.30 -22.90 -15.27
CA HIS A 691 -29.29 -24.27 -14.75
C HIS A 691 -29.73 -25.22 -15.85
N ARG A 692 -28.84 -26.09 -16.30
CA ARG A 692 -29.13 -27.00 -17.40
C ARG A 692 -28.63 -28.42 -17.20
N ASP A 693 -29.46 -29.41 -17.54
CA ASP A 693 -29.07 -30.83 -17.55
C ASP A 693 -28.52 -31.34 -16.19
N ASN A 694 -28.93 -30.73 -15.06
CA ASN A 694 -28.48 -31.11 -13.72
C ASN A 694 -29.43 -32.10 -13.03
N ALA A 695 -28.91 -32.82 -12.03
CA ALA A 695 -29.69 -33.59 -11.08
C ALA A 695 -29.59 -32.98 -9.68
N PHE A 696 -30.64 -32.30 -9.24
CA PHE A 696 -30.73 -31.66 -7.93
C PHE A 696 -31.48 -32.56 -6.93
N ARG A 697 -30.81 -32.96 -5.85
CA ARG A 697 -31.40 -33.59 -4.66
C ARG A 697 -31.24 -32.61 -3.50
N THR A 698 -32.21 -31.70 -3.33
CA THR A 698 -32.13 -30.52 -2.45
C THR A 698 -33.52 -29.98 -2.14
N ALA A 699 -33.68 -29.23 -1.05
CA ALA A 699 -34.95 -28.54 -0.77
C ALA A 699 -35.16 -27.31 -1.68
N TYR A 700 -34.10 -26.55 -1.97
CA TYR A 700 -34.10 -25.40 -2.86
C TYR A 700 -32.95 -25.48 -3.89
N VAL A 701 -33.17 -25.06 -5.14
CA VAL A 701 -32.05 -24.81 -6.06
C VAL A 701 -31.47 -23.43 -5.80
N VAL A 702 -32.31 -22.40 -5.80
CA VAL A 702 -31.95 -21.04 -5.37
C VAL A 702 -32.75 -20.68 -4.12
N TYR A 703 -32.09 -20.11 -3.11
CA TYR A 703 -32.76 -19.58 -1.93
C TYR A 703 -32.28 -18.16 -1.68
N VAL A 704 -33.20 -17.22 -1.82
CA VAL A 704 -32.98 -15.81 -1.51
C VAL A 704 -33.69 -15.47 -0.20
N ALA A 705 -32.92 -14.95 0.76
CA ALA A 705 -33.40 -14.71 2.12
C ALA A 705 -34.28 -13.46 2.24
N LYS A 706 -33.98 -12.40 1.47
CA LYS A 706 -34.79 -11.18 1.45
C LYS A 706 -36.03 -11.41 0.58
N TYR A 707 -37.21 -11.05 1.11
CA TYR A 707 -38.50 -11.24 0.44
C TYR A 707 -38.55 -10.63 -0.97
N ASP A 708 -38.08 -9.38 -1.12
CA ASP A 708 -37.90 -8.69 -2.41
C ASP A 708 -36.43 -8.69 -2.85
N GLY A 709 -35.73 -9.80 -2.61
CA GLY A 709 -34.29 -9.92 -2.82
C GLY A 709 -33.87 -10.30 -4.23
N VAL A 710 -34.81 -10.66 -5.11
CA VAL A 710 -34.53 -11.10 -6.49
C VAL A 710 -34.83 -9.96 -7.46
N ALA A 711 -33.83 -9.55 -8.24
CA ALA A 711 -33.97 -8.52 -9.25
C ALA A 711 -33.39 -8.99 -10.60
N PHE A 712 -34.22 -9.01 -11.64
CA PHE A 712 -33.82 -9.25 -13.03
C PHE A 712 -34.19 -8.02 -13.86
N ARG A 713 -33.20 -7.37 -14.50
CA ARG A 713 -33.39 -6.14 -15.28
C ARG A 713 -32.68 -6.21 -16.63
N ASP A 714 -32.95 -5.24 -17.49
CA ASP A 714 -32.22 -5.03 -18.76
C ASP A 714 -32.19 -6.26 -19.66
N GLN A 715 -33.34 -6.91 -19.86
CA GLN A 715 -33.47 -8.12 -20.69
C GLN A 715 -32.60 -9.31 -20.23
N SER A 716 -32.25 -9.36 -18.95
CA SER A 716 -31.51 -10.48 -18.37
C SER A 716 -32.35 -11.77 -18.31
N VAL A 717 -31.67 -12.91 -18.38
CA VAL A 717 -32.28 -14.22 -18.61
C VAL A 717 -32.07 -15.16 -17.43
N TRP A 718 -33.12 -15.87 -17.05
CA TRP A 718 -33.03 -17.07 -16.21
C TRP A 718 -33.42 -18.32 -17.00
N SER A 719 -32.44 -19.18 -17.30
CA SER A 719 -32.64 -20.41 -18.07
C SER A 719 -32.63 -21.65 -17.18
N ILE A 720 -33.72 -22.43 -17.18
CA ILE A 720 -33.90 -23.62 -16.35
C ILE A 720 -34.36 -24.77 -17.23
N LEU A 721 -33.42 -25.49 -17.83
CA LEU A 721 -33.72 -26.48 -18.87
C LEU A 721 -33.25 -27.88 -18.49
N HIS A 722 -34.10 -28.88 -18.70
CA HIS A 722 -33.73 -30.31 -18.61
C HIS A 722 -33.12 -30.77 -17.27
N ASN A 723 -33.47 -30.11 -16.16
CA ASN A 723 -33.01 -30.53 -14.83
C ASN A 723 -33.93 -31.62 -14.23
N ASP A 724 -33.34 -32.61 -13.56
CA ASP A 724 -34.02 -33.56 -12.67
C ASP A 724 -34.00 -33.03 -11.24
N PHE A 725 -35.15 -33.13 -10.56
CA PHE A 725 -35.32 -32.64 -9.20
C PHE A 725 -35.82 -33.78 -8.33
N GLY A 726 -35.20 -33.97 -7.17
CA GLY A 726 -35.71 -34.83 -6.12
C GLY A 726 -35.32 -34.32 -4.75
N TYR A 727 -35.62 -35.14 -3.75
CA TYR A 727 -35.57 -34.75 -2.36
C TYR A 727 -34.14 -34.73 -1.82
N GLY A 728 -33.84 -33.71 -1.02
CA GLY A 728 -32.56 -33.52 -0.35
C GLY A 728 -32.53 -34.18 1.03
N SER A 729 -31.42 -34.02 1.76
CA SER A 729 -31.28 -34.58 3.11
C SER A 729 -32.11 -33.84 4.16
N TYR A 730 -32.42 -32.56 3.93
CA TYR A 730 -33.24 -31.72 4.81
C TYR A 730 -34.75 -31.96 4.65
N SER A 731 -35.22 -32.12 3.41
CA SER A 731 -36.65 -32.32 3.09
C SER A 731 -36.83 -33.55 2.22
N SER A 732 -37.64 -34.50 2.72
CA SER A 732 -38.02 -35.73 2.02
C SER A 732 -39.27 -35.59 1.14
N THR A 733 -39.91 -34.42 1.11
CA THR A 733 -41.23 -34.21 0.50
C THR A 733 -41.33 -33.04 -0.46
N THR A 734 -40.38 -32.09 -0.44
CA THR A 734 -40.44 -30.87 -1.26
C THR A 734 -39.10 -30.51 -1.89
N ALA A 735 -39.15 -30.06 -3.15
CA ALA A 735 -38.03 -29.50 -3.90
C ALA A 735 -38.50 -28.27 -4.69
N TYR A 736 -37.92 -27.11 -4.42
CA TYR A 736 -38.29 -25.81 -4.99
C TYR A 736 -37.17 -25.28 -5.88
N MET A 737 -37.55 -24.61 -6.97
CA MET A 737 -36.56 -23.91 -7.80
C MET A 737 -36.02 -22.67 -7.09
N THR A 738 -36.90 -21.91 -6.44
CA THR A 738 -36.58 -20.67 -5.75
C THR A 738 -37.40 -20.50 -4.47
N SER A 739 -36.93 -19.69 -3.53
CA SER A 739 -37.74 -19.15 -2.41
C SER A 739 -38.68 -18.03 -2.91
N PHE A 740 -39.24 -17.23 -2.00
CA PHE A 740 -40.17 -16.13 -2.31
C PHE A 740 -39.64 -15.23 -3.44
N TRP A 741 -40.46 -15.03 -4.47
CA TRP A 741 -40.19 -14.14 -5.58
C TRP A 741 -41.44 -13.30 -5.88
N LEU A 742 -41.31 -11.98 -5.78
CA LEU A 742 -42.22 -11.01 -6.38
C LEU A 742 -41.50 -10.28 -7.51
N ALA A 743 -42.14 -10.18 -8.67
CA ALA A 743 -41.66 -9.31 -9.73
C ALA A 743 -41.84 -7.85 -9.29
N GLN A 744 -40.76 -7.05 -9.31
CA GLN A 744 -40.84 -5.60 -9.17
C GLN A 744 -41.44 -4.99 -10.44
N ASP A 745 -42.13 -3.85 -10.36
CA ASP A 745 -42.80 -3.21 -11.51
C ASP A 745 -41.85 -2.90 -12.69
N ASP A 746 -40.56 -2.68 -12.41
CA ASP A 746 -39.50 -2.44 -13.42
C ASP A 746 -38.74 -3.71 -13.86
N ALA A 747 -39.11 -4.90 -13.37
CA ALA A 747 -38.44 -6.15 -13.71
C ALA A 747 -39.03 -6.75 -15.00
N SER A 748 -38.21 -6.87 -16.05
CA SER A 748 -38.54 -7.59 -17.30
C SER A 748 -37.71 -8.87 -17.47
N PRO A 749 -37.83 -9.88 -16.56
CA PRO A 749 -37.09 -11.13 -16.68
C PRO A 749 -37.56 -11.96 -17.86
N ILE A 750 -36.62 -12.56 -18.60
CA ILE A 750 -36.92 -13.62 -19.57
C ILE A 750 -36.62 -14.96 -18.90
N ILE A 751 -37.66 -15.77 -18.64
CA ILE A 751 -37.51 -17.08 -17.97
C ILE A 751 -37.83 -18.21 -18.96
N TYR A 752 -36.88 -19.11 -19.18
CA TYR A 752 -37.10 -20.34 -19.96
C TYR A 752 -37.18 -21.54 -19.02
N SER A 753 -38.25 -22.34 -19.11
CA SER A 753 -38.37 -23.57 -18.31
C SER A 753 -38.92 -24.78 -19.09
N SER A 754 -38.28 -25.96 -18.91
CA SER A 754 -38.78 -27.25 -19.41
C SER A 754 -38.44 -28.39 -18.43
N LYS A 755 -39.36 -29.34 -18.20
CA LYS A 755 -39.25 -30.39 -17.15
C LYS A 755 -39.18 -31.81 -17.72
N LYS A 756 -38.44 -32.70 -17.03
CA LYS A 756 -38.40 -34.16 -17.30
C LYS A 756 -39.28 -35.02 -16.37
N LYS A 757 -39.81 -34.54 -15.22
CA LYS A 757 -40.70 -35.32 -14.31
C LYS A 757 -41.59 -34.47 -13.37
N LYS A 758 -42.70 -35.06 -12.85
CA LYS A 758 -43.73 -34.44 -11.97
C LYS A 758 -43.26 -34.33 -10.50
N GLY A 759 -43.41 -33.16 -9.87
CA GLY A 759 -43.15 -32.99 -8.42
C GLY A 759 -42.76 -31.58 -7.92
N ILE A 760 -42.60 -30.58 -8.79
CA ILE A 760 -42.13 -29.24 -8.39
C ILE A 760 -43.29 -28.25 -8.25
N VAL A 761 -43.38 -27.61 -7.08
CA VAL A 761 -44.18 -26.41 -6.86
C VAL A 761 -43.32 -25.20 -7.23
N PHE A 762 -43.67 -24.50 -8.32
CA PHE A 762 -43.22 -23.13 -8.47
C PHE A 762 -44.07 -22.29 -7.52
N LEU A 763 -43.50 -21.77 -6.43
CA LEU A 763 -44.11 -20.63 -5.72
C LEU A 763 -43.92 -19.39 -6.61
N LEU A 764 -44.64 -19.33 -7.73
CA LEU A 764 -44.97 -18.06 -8.35
C LEU A 764 -46.21 -17.54 -7.63
N SER A 765 -46.04 -16.52 -6.80
CA SER A 765 -47.16 -15.77 -6.27
C SER A 765 -47.91 -15.11 -7.44
N ILE A 766 -49.04 -15.72 -7.81
CA ILE A 766 -50.23 -15.12 -8.41
C ILE A 766 -49.95 -13.99 -9.42
N LEU A 767 -49.61 -14.35 -10.66
CA LEU A 767 -49.94 -13.52 -11.84
C LEU A 767 -50.05 -14.34 -13.13
N LEU A 768 -49.59 -15.60 -13.14
CA LEU A 768 -49.71 -16.50 -14.30
C LEU A 768 -51.11 -17.13 -14.48
N ILE A 769 -52.02 -16.96 -13.52
CA ILE A 769 -53.43 -17.33 -13.70
C ILE A 769 -54.15 -16.31 -14.61
N PHE A 770 -53.69 -15.05 -14.69
CA PHE A 770 -54.31 -14.06 -15.57
C PHE A 770 -53.98 -14.27 -17.04
N PHE A 771 -52.76 -14.72 -17.37
CA PHE A 771 -52.39 -14.94 -18.78
C PHE A 771 -53.04 -16.19 -19.39
N PHE A 772 -53.28 -17.24 -18.59
CA PHE A 772 -53.98 -18.43 -19.04
C PHE A 772 -55.51 -18.23 -19.13
N PHE A 773 -56.09 -17.41 -18.25
CA PHE A 773 -57.52 -17.06 -18.35
C PHE A 773 -57.83 -16.07 -19.48
N PHE A 774 -56.90 -15.16 -19.82
CA PHE A 774 -57.14 -14.21 -20.92
C PHE A 774 -57.22 -14.91 -22.28
N PHE A 775 -56.46 -15.99 -22.48
CA PHE A 775 -56.52 -16.77 -23.73
C PHE A 775 -57.80 -17.62 -23.82
N PHE A 776 -58.32 -18.10 -22.69
CA PHE A 776 -59.58 -18.85 -22.66
C PHE A 776 -60.81 -17.96 -22.81
N PHE A 777 -60.77 -16.72 -22.28
CA PHE A 777 -61.86 -15.75 -22.45
C PHE A 777 -61.94 -15.21 -23.88
N PHE A 778 -60.81 -15.03 -24.57
CA PHE A 778 -60.80 -14.58 -25.97
C PHE A 778 -61.36 -15.63 -26.94
N PHE A 779 -61.15 -16.92 -26.65
CA PHE A 779 -61.73 -18.01 -27.47
C PHE A 779 -63.24 -18.18 -27.25
N PHE A 780 -63.74 -17.94 -26.02
CA PHE A 780 -65.18 -17.98 -25.74
C PHE A 780 -65.93 -16.76 -26.30
N PHE A 781 -65.29 -15.58 -26.36
CA PHE A 781 -65.90 -14.38 -26.95
C PHE A 781 -66.01 -14.45 -28.47
N PHE A 782 -65.05 -15.09 -29.16
CA PHE A 782 -65.13 -15.31 -30.61
C PHE A 782 -66.15 -16.39 -31.00
N PHE A 783 -66.35 -17.42 -30.18
CA PHE A 783 -67.35 -18.46 -30.46
C PHE A 783 -68.80 -17.95 -30.25
N CYS A 784 -69.02 -17.04 -29.29
CA CYS A 784 -70.34 -16.41 -29.09
C CYS A 784 -70.68 -15.31 -30.11
N ILE A 785 -69.69 -14.66 -30.75
CA ILE A 785 -69.95 -13.65 -31.79
C ILE A 785 -70.20 -14.30 -33.17
N CYS A 786 -69.62 -15.47 -33.47
CA CYS A 786 -69.95 -16.21 -34.70
C CYS A 786 -71.34 -16.87 -34.68
N VAL A 787 -71.92 -17.16 -33.51
CA VAL A 787 -73.27 -17.74 -33.41
C VAL A 787 -74.38 -16.66 -33.45
N TRP A 788 -74.05 -15.39 -33.19
CA TRP A 788 -75.04 -14.30 -33.21
C TRP A 788 -75.16 -13.56 -34.55
N VAL A 789 -74.24 -13.78 -35.49
CA VAL A 789 -74.30 -13.19 -36.86
C VAL A 789 -74.93 -14.12 -37.90
N CYS A 790 -75.22 -15.39 -37.57
CA CYS A 790 -75.96 -16.31 -38.45
C CYS A 790 -77.49 -16.36 -38.21
N TYR A 791 -78.04 -15.54 -37.31
CA TYR A 791 -79.50 -15.43 -37.08
C TYR A 791 -80.02 -14.01 -37.40
N ARG A 792 -79.70 -13.51 -38.60
CA ARG A 792 -80.42 -12.39 -39.21
C ARG A 792 -80.41 -12.42 -40.73
N VAL A 793 -80.69 -13.59 -41.31
CA VAL A 793 -81.34 -13.74 -42.62
C VAL A 793 -82.30 -14.93 -42.52
N HIS A 794 -83.44 -14.69 -41.87
CA HIS A 794 -84.76 -15.15 -42.29
C HIS A 794 -85.83 -14.39 -41.51
#